data_AF-A0A3A5TE85-F1
#
_entry.id   AF-A0A3A5TE85-F1
#
_cell.length_a   1.000
_cell.length_b   1.000
_cell.length_c   1.000
_cell.angle_alpha   90.00
_cell.angle_beta   90.00
_cell.angle_gamma   90.00
#
_symmetry.space_group_name_H-M   'P 1'
#
loop_
_entity.id
_entity.type
_entity.pdbx_description
1 polymer ?
#
loop_
_entity_poly.entity_id
_entity_poly.type
_entity_poly.pdbx_seq_one_letter_code
_entity_poly.pdbx_strand_id
1 'polypeptide(L)'
;MKKIYNYLFPVFLSFFALAACDEDNEEIVPMSYTDPVATVTKIEPVEGYVGNEFTINGDDFGIRTEDVKVFIGSQEATVISCADDAILAKVPQLATNGKITVEVFGQRVETDLVYRVLGKPGVSAVKPSYGFPGTSIVFEGQEFVSSKTLYTLTFGTSTDKAEIVGTPTDTEFTAKVPETAVSGVMTLVMAEQTIDLTSYPFTVLKHATLDIPKEDEPVTSGFAGSKFAITGTNLVQELLDKSVEGLEPLKVTFSKAGGEPVEAVIDTDNLTDKSIPLTVPASLEAGDYTITVITPFETIGTQLKYTVLPMPTVTGISTKAGYINTEVTIIGQNFGTKAENIQVFFGETVCDKVTLNDKGNIVVNVPKGVSSEAPVKIKLIIQGKEIEMGESGTFEVWETPEITSVETPYIYPYGTLVKAGQEITFTGKGFGTDKNSVTVTFEGISVPVTVKEITTTSITVTVPQGFNGGKVTMVFEGIAQPVESDMLQPLPVDGDISQYVLMNYKQPFEYVKEGGDKGFHKKGEWAKAAYWIVQNSNLTAGEGGAAVDLAFKTKYGDGSDAGLALQTDWGFDNPKNDGKVYQTSHLQKGKYKLTAHVYEYDGRGFTGYVAVCKGNEMANTSDIPSKSLANASISGTGDVVVDILVEEPTDVVIGFVCTITVKQGRAKIDNFKLELVEQ
;
A
#
# COMPACT_ATOMS: atom_id res chain seq x y z
N MET A 1 50.42 -54.67 24.85
CA MET A 1 51.05 -54.66 26.18
C MET A 1 49.99 -54.97 27.24
N LYS A 2 50.18 -56.06 28.02
CA LYS A 2 49.62 -56.35 29.37
C LYS A 2 48.08 -56.36 29.49
N LYS A 3 47.37 -57.29 30.14
CA LYS A 3 47.56 -58.35 31.15
C LYS A 3 46.07 -58.64 31.59
N ILE A 4 45.55 -59.81 31.98
CA ILE A 4 45.82 -60.62 33.19
C ILE A 4 44.56 -61.52 33.38
N TYR A 5 44.77 -62.81 33.68
CA TYR A 5 44.05 -63.70 34.62
C TYR A 5 42.57 -64.09 34.43
N ASN A 6 42.05 -65.20 34.96
CA ASN A 6 42.50 -66.52 35.44
C ASN A 6 41.27 -67.16 36.14
N TYR A 7 41.25 -68.49 36.22
CA TYR A 7 40.51 -69.34 37.18
C TYR A 7 38.96 -69.42 37.18
N LEU A 8 38.46 -70.63 36.89
CA LEU A 8 37.75 -71.47 37.88
C LEU A 8 37.75 -72.96 37.46
N PHE A 9 38.46 -73.76 38.26
CA PHE A 9 38.54 -75.23 38.40
C PHE A 9 37.26 -75.73 39.15
N PRO A 10 36.99 -77.04 39.41
CA PRO A 10 37.21 -78.34 38.72
C PRO A 10 35.88 -79.14 38.56
N VAL A 11 35.90 -80.44 38.20
CA VAL A 11 35.69 -81.54 39.17
C VAL A 11 35.90 -82.91 38.51
N PHE A 12 36.70 -83.72 39.19
CA PHE A 12 36.69 -85.17 39.28
C PHE A 12 37.42 -86.06 38.26
N LEU A 13 38.50 -86.62 38.83
CA LEU A 13 38.73 -88.06 38.97
C LEU A 13 39.60 -88.72 37.89
N SER A 14 40.89 -88.64 38.15
CA SER A 14 41.77 -89.79 37.98
C SER A 14 41.18 -91.01 38.69
N PHE A 15 41.14 -92.18 38.06
CA PHE A 15 41.72 -93.37 38.67
C PHE A 15 41.90 -94.49 37.63
N PHE A 16 43.17 -94.85 37.39
CA PHE A 16 43.72 -96.22 37.30
C PHE A 16 43.18 -97.17 36.20
N ALA A 17 43.98 -98.02 35.55
CA ALA A 17 45.38 -98.37 35.73
C ALA A 17 45.79 -99.47 34.72
N LEU A 18 47.05 -99.34 34.28
CA LEU A 18 48.11 -100.35 34.20
C LEU A 18 48.12 -101.46 33.15
N ALA A 19 49.38 -101.70 32.74
CA ALA A 19 50.02 -102.83 32.05
C ALA A 19 49.91 -102.80 30.51
N ALA A 20 50.96 -102.98 29.71
CA ALA A 20 52.38 -103.25 29.95
C ALA A 20 53.15 -102.89 28.66
N CYS A 21 54.44 -102.58 28.75
CA CYS A 21 55.32 -102.53 27.59
C CYS A 21 55.47 -103.92 27.00
N ASP A 22 55.30 -104.04 25.68
CA ASP A 22 56.07 -104.97 24.87
C ASP A 22 56.35 -104.29 23.51
N GLU A 23 57.58 -104.43 23.04
CA GLU A 23 58.11 -103.82 21.82
C GLU A 23 57.54 -104.48 20.55
N ASP A 24 57.61 -103.70 19.46
CA ASP A 24 57.51 -104.10 18.06
C ASP A 24 56.12 -104.38 17.47
N ASN A 25 55.44 -103.28 17.11
CA ASN A 25 55.03 -103.07 15.71
C ASN A 25 54.69 -101.59 15.49
N GLU A 26 55.60 -100.82 14.88
CA GLU A 26 55.23 -99.51 14.33
C GLU A 26 54.25 -99.74 13.17
N GLU A 27 52.96 -99.63 13.48
CA GLU A 27 51.94 -99.44 12.46
C GLU A 27 52.12 -98.03 11.89
N ILE A 28 52.84 -97.96 10.78
CA ILE A 28 52.79 -96.79 9.90
C ILE A 28 51.36 -96.75 9.37
N VAL A 29 50.48 -95.98 10.01
CA VAL A 29 49.23 -95.55 9.39
C VAL A 29 49.62 -94.46 8.40
N PRO A 30 49.65 -94.71 7.07
CA PRO A 30 49.69 -93.61 6.14
C PRO A 30 48.39 -92.84 6.32
N MET A 31 48.44 -91.70 7.00
CA MET A 31 47.42 -90.68 6.81
C MET A 31 47.57 -90.22 5.37
N SER A 32 46.83 -90.84 4.44
CA SER A 32 46.54 -90.20 3.16
C SER A 32 45.62 -89.04 3.49
N TYR A 33 46.20 -87.89 3.84
CA TYR A 33 45.53 -86.62 3.69
C TYR A 33 45.34 -86.46 2.18
N THR A 34 44.16 -86.85 1.68
CA THR A 34 43.70 -86.31 0.41
C THR A 34 43.36 -84.86 0.70
N ASP A 35 44.15 -83.94 0.15
CA ASP A 35 43.80 -82.53 0.22
C ASP A 35 42.36 -82.38 -0.29
N PRO A 36 41.46 -81.76 0.50
CA PRO A 36 40.08 -81.62 0.09
C PRO A 36 40.01 -80.78 -1.18
N VAL A 37 39.14 -81.18 -2.12
CA VAL A 37 39.06 -80.55 -3.44
C VAL A 37 38.11 -79.37 -3.35
N ALA A 38 38.68 -78.16 -3.45
CA ALA A 38 37.90 -76.93 -3.49
C ALA A 38 36.80 -77.01 -4.57
N THR A 39 35.57 -76.65 -4.20
CA THR A 39 34.45 -76.55 -5.14
C THR A 39 33.90 -75.13 -5.17
N VAL A 40 33.43 -74.69 -6.34
CA VAL A 40 32.80 -73.37 -6.50
C VAL A 40 31.36 -73.59 -6.95
N THR A 41 30.40 -73.07 -6.19
CA THR A 41 28.97 -73.31 -6.40
C THR A 41 28.24 -72.09 -6.96
N LYS A 42 28.57 -70.87 -6.50
CA LYS A 42 27.87 -69.64 -6.89
C LYS A 42 28.78 -68.43 -6.82
N ILE A 43 28.55 -67.47 -7.71
CA ILE A 43 29.07 -66.10 -7.58
C ILE A 43 27.93 -65.10 -7.39
N GLU A 44 28.12 -64.13 -6.50
CA GLU A 44 27.14 -63.07 -6.23
C GLU A 44 27.82 -61.74 -5.86
N PRO A 45 27.54 -60.63 -6.58
CA PRO A 45 26.75 -60.57 -7.81
C PRO A 45 27.42 -61.30 -9.00
N VAL A 46 26.65 -61.60 -10.05
CA VAL A 46 27.15 -62.19 -11.32
C VAL A 46 27.70 -61.15 -12.30
N GLU A 47 27.58 -59.87 -11.95
CA GLU A 47 28.05 -58.75 -12.74
C GLU A 47 28.41 -57.57 -11.84
N GLY A 48 29.26 -56.68 -12.35
CA GLY A 48 29.61 -55.43 -11.67
C GLY A 48 30.69 -54.66 -12.42
N TYR A 49 30.99 -53.47 -11.93
CA TYR A 49 32.01 -52.59 -12.47
C TYR A 49 33.39 -52.95 -11.92
N VAL A 50 34.43 -52.45 -12.59
CA VAL A 50 35.81 -52.49 -12.09
C VAL A 50 35.87 -51.93 -10.67
N GLY A 51 36.51 -52.67 -9.77
CA GLY A 51 36.65 -52.31 -8.37
C GLY A 51 35.46 -52.71 -7.48
N ASN A 52 34.35 -53.21 -8.02
CA ASN A 52 33.31 -53.79 -7.17
C ASN A 52 33.76 -55.10 -6.55
N GLU A 53 33.17 -55.44 -5.41
CA GLU A 53 33.39 -56.70 -4.72
C GLU A 53 32.34 -57.73 -5.13
N PHE A 54 32.75 -58.99 -5.23
CA PHE A 54 31.87 -60.12 -5.46
C PHE A 54 32.29 -61.30 -4.61
N THR A 55 31.30 -62.09 -4.19
CA THR A 55 31.50 -63.27 -3.35
C THR A 55 31.44 -64.52 -4.21
N ILE A 56 32.41 -65.40 -4.02
CA ILE A 56 32.45 -66.74 -4.57
C ILE A 56 32.13 -67.69 -3.42
N ASN A 57 31.08 -68.48 -3.55
CA ASN A 57 30.64 -69.46 -2.55
C ASN A 57 31.05 -70.86 -3.01
N GLY A 58 31.38 -71.72 -2.07
CA GLY A 58 31.93 -73.04 -2.33
C GLY A 58 32.24 -73.79 -1.06
N ASP A 59 33.13 -74.77 -1.16
CA ASP A 59 33.62 -75.57 -0.03
C ASP A 59 35.14 -75.75 -0.17
N ASP A 60 35.81 -75.97 0.97
CA ASP A 60 37.24 -76.29 1.08
C ASP A 60 38.20 -75.20 0.54
N PHE A 61 37.83 -73.92 0.67
CA PHE A 61 38.69 -72.79 0.29
C PHE A 61 39.80 -72.49 1.31
N GLY A 62 39.68 -73.00 2.54
CA GLY A 62 40.55 -72.62 3.65
C GLY A 62 40.27 -71.21 4.19
N ILE A 63 41.20 -70.69 5.00
CA ILE A 63 40.99 -69.44 5.77
C ILE A 63 42.06 -68.37 5.52
N ARG A 64 43.00 -68.63 4.61
CA ARG A 64 44.17 -67.77 4.37
C ARG A 64 44.10 -67.20 2.96
N THR A 65 43.98 -65.88 2.85
CA THR A 65 43.89 -65.19 1.56
C THR A 65 45.14 -65.32 0.70
N GLU A 66 46.31 -65.54 1.31
CA GLU A 66 47.59 -65.73 0.60
C GLU A 66 47.69 -67.07 -0.15
N ASP A 67 46.86 -68.05 0.23
CA ASP A 67 46.82 -69.39 -0.36
C ASP A 67 45.75 -69.51 -1.46
N VAL A 68 45.02 -68.42 -1.75
CA VAL A 68 43.92 -68.37 -2.71
C VAL A 68 44.15 -67.30 -3.77
N LYS A 69 44.00 -67.66 -5.04
CA LYS A 69 43.95 -66.72 -6.17
C LYS A 69 42.64 -66.85 -6.91
N VAL A 70 42.07 -65.72 -7.31
CA VAL A 70 40.82 -65.66 -8.08
C VAL A 70 41.12 -64.99 -9.41
N PHE A 71 40.59 -65.52 -10.51
CA PHE A 71 40.71 -64.93 -11.84
C PHE A 71 39.34 -64.73 -12.47
N ILE A 72 39.17 -63.59 -13.15
CA ILE A 72 38.08 -63.35 -14.09
C ILE A 72 38.67 -63.46 -15.50
N GLY A 73 38.39 -64.56 -16.19
CA GLY A 73 39.08 -64.89 -17.43
C GLY A 73 40.59 -65.05 -17.19
N SER A 74 41.41 -64.23 -17.85
CA SER A 74 42.87 -64.23 -17.67
C SER A 74 43.38 -63.24 -16.62
N GLN A 75 42.50 -62.41 -16.03
CA GLN A 75 42.90 -61.33 -15.13
C GLN A 75 42.72 -61.73 -13.67
N GLU A 76 43.80 -61.64 -12.88
CA GLU A 76 43.78 -61.92 -11.45
C GLU A 76 43.02 -60.83 -10.68
N ALA A 77 42.03 -61.24 -9.91
CA ALA A 77 41.24 -60.44 -8.99
C ALA A 77 41.93 -60.35 -7.62
N THR A 78 41.70 -59.26 -6.90
CA THR A 78 42.25 -59.12 -5.54
C THR A 78 41.35 -59.84 -4.54
N VAL A 79 41.88 -60.83 -3.82
CA VAL A 79 41.17 -61.50 -2.73
C VAL A 79 41.22 -60.62 -1.48
N ILE A 80 40.05 -60.23 -0.96
CA ILE A 80 39.88 -59.37 0.21
C ILE A 80 39.80 -60.22 1.48
N SER A 81 38.99 -61.27 1.45
CA SER A 81 38.85 -62.23 2.55
C SER A 81 38.58 -63.63 2.01
N CYS A 82 38.98 -64.62 2.80
CA CYS A 82 38.77 -66.03 2.51
C CYS A 82 38.31 -66.73 3.79
N ALA A 83 37.19 -67.40 3.69
CA ALA A 83 36.66 -68.37 4.65
C ALA A 83 36.46 -69.69 3.89
N ASP A 84 36.29 -70.76 4.65
CA ASP A 84 36.28 -72.12 4.11
C ASP A 84 35.19 -72.33 3.03
N ASP A 85 34.10 -71.58 3.14
CA ASP A 85 32.94 -71.63 2.26
C ASP A 85 32.74 -70.37 1.39
N ALA A 86 33.54 -69.32 1.57
CA ALA A 86 33.35 -68.05 0.88
C ALA A 86 34.64 -67.26 0.64
N ILE A 87 34.82 -66.78 -0.59
CA ILE A 87 35.90 -65.86 -0.98
C ILE A 87 35.27 -64.52 -1.41
N LEU A 88 35.67 -63.43 -0.76
CA LEU A 88 35.34 -62.08 -1.20
C LEU A 88 36.48 -61.56 -2.07
N ALA A 89 36.19 -61.25 -3.33
CA ALA A 89 37.17 -60.78 -4.31
C ALA A 89 36.74 -59.45 -4.95
N LYS A 90 37.71 -58.71 -5.48
CA LYS A 90 37.50 -57.41 -6.12
C LYS A 90 37.78 -57.47 -7.61
N VAL A 91 36.87 -56.93 -8.43
CA VAL A 91 37.01 -56.88 -9.89
C VAL A 91 38.24 -56.03 -10.27
N PRO A 92 39.20 -56.58 -11.03
CA PRO A 92 40.45 -55.89 -11.36
C PRO A 92 40.32 -54.94 -12.57
N GLN A 93 41.24 -53.98 -12.69
CA GLN A 93 41.15 -52.83 -13.62
C GLN A 93 41.06 -53.17 -15.11
N LEU A 94 41.58 -54.33 -15.53
CA LEU A 94 41.62 -54.77 -16.92
C LEU A 94 40.79 -56.03 -17.16
N ALA A 95 39.94 -56.44 -16.21
CA ALA A 95 39.07 -57.57 -16.45
C ALA A 95 38.03 -57.24 -17.54
N THR A 96 37.74 -58.26 -18.34
CA THR A 96 36.61 -58.31 -19.27
C THR A 96 35.71 -59.47 -18.86
N ASN A 97 34.58 -59.65 -19.55
CA ASN A 97 33.70 -60.80 -19.33
C ASN A 97 34.49 -62.11 -19.38
N GLY A 98 34.39 -62.93 -18.33
CA GLY A 98 35.20 -64.13 -18.21
C GLY A 98 34.65 -65.12 -17.21
N LYS A 99 35.03 -66.40 -17.42
CA LYS A 99 34.76 -67.47 -16.46
C LYS A 99 35.58 -67.25 -15.18
N ILE A 100 35.01 -67.63 -14.04
CA ILE A 100 35.71 -67.60 -12.76
C ILE A 100 36.62 -68.82 -12.65
N THR A 101 37.87 -68.57 -12.27
CA THR A 101 38.83 -69.60 -11.88
C THR A 101 39.32 -69.30 -10.47
N VAL A 102 39.34 -70.32 -9.61
CA VAL A 102 39.88 -70.21 -8.25
C VAL A 102 41.06 -71.17 -8.13
N GLU A 103 42.19 -70.70 -7.63
CA GLU A 103 43.36 -71.52 -7.29
C GLU A 103 43.50 -71.56 -5.77
N VAL A 104 43.36 -72.74 -5.17
CA VAL A 104 43.41 -72.94 -3.71
C VAL A 104 44.51 -73.96 -3.42
N PHE A 105 45.50 -73.60 -2.58
CA PHE A 105 46.65 -74.47 -2.26
C PHE A 105 47.38 -75.07 -3.49
N GLY A 106 47.38 -74.35 -4.62
CA GLY A 106 47.96 -74.80 -5.89
C GLY A 106 47.05 -75.69 -6.75
N GLN A 107 45.84 -76.02 -6.29
CA GLN A 107 44.80 -76.67 -7.08
C GLN A 107 43.97 -75.63 -7.85
N ARG A 108 43.93 -75.75 -9.18
CA ARG A 108 43.16 -74.86 -10.06
C ARG A 108 41.75 -75.44 -10.32
N VAL A 109 40.72 -74.67 -9.96
CA VAL A 109 39.30 -74.95 -10.17
C VAL A 109 38.76 -74.00 -11.24
N GLU A 110 38.56 -74.52 -12.45
CA GLU A 110 37.92 -73.78 -13.55
C GLU A 110 36.41 -74.00 -13.52
N THR A 111 35.63 -72.92 -13.52
CA THR A 111 34.17 -72.97 -13.41
C THR A 111 33.49 -72.56 -14.71
N ASP A 112 32.24 -72.95 -14.89
CA ASP A 112 31.38 -72.40 -15.96
C ASP A 112 30.66 -71.10 -15.55
N LEU A 113 30.88 -70.61 -14.33
CA LEU A 113 30.31 -69.36 -13.84
C LEU A 113 31.01 -68.18 -14.53
N VAL A 114 30.23 -67.40 -15.29
CA VAL A 114 30.72 -66.21 -15.99
C VAL A 114 30.42 -64.98 -15.16
N TYR A 115 31.44 -64.18 -14.87
CA TYR A 115 31.27 -62.84 -14.33
C TYR A 115 31.24 -61.83 -15.46
N ARG A 116 30.18 -61.04 -15.55
CA ARG A 116 30.06 -59.96 -16.52
C ARG A 116 30.69 -58.68 -15.96
N VAL A 117 31.78 -58.25 -16.58
CA VAL A 117 32.45 -57.00 -16.21
C VAL A 117 31.85 -55.89 -17.05
N LEU A 118 31.11 -55.00 -16.38
CA LEU A 118 30.42 -53.89 -17.03
C LEU A 118 31.38 -52.75 -17.35
N GLY A 119 31.09 -52.05 -18.44
CA GLY A 119 31.77 -50.81 -18.84
C GLY A 119 31.39 -49.62 -17.96
N LYS A 120 31.70 -48.40 -18.40
CA LYS A 120 31.26 -47.19 -17.69
C LYS A 120 29.75 -46.99 -17.93
N PRO A 121 28.91 -46.98 -16.87
CA PRO A 121 27.48 -46.73 -17.00
C PRO A 121 27.18 -45.31 -17.44
N GLY A 122 26.12 -45.15 -18.23
CA GLY A 122 25.67 -43.83 -18.70
C GLY A 122 24.19 -43.82 -19.05
N VAL A 123 23.51 -42.72 -18.69
CA VAL A 123 22.12 -42.45 -19.06
C VAL A 123 22.10 -41.61 -20.34
N SER A 124 21.26 -42.01 -21.29
CA SER A 124 21.05 -41.30 -22.56
C SER A 124 19.69 -40.59 -22.63
N ALA A 125 18.68 -41.05 -21.88
CA ALA A 125 17.40 -40.36 -21.76
C ALA A 125 16.68 -40.67 -20.43
N VAL A 126 15.85 -39.71 -19.99
CA VAL A 126 14.90 -39.88 -18.88
C VAL A 126 13.53 -39.40 -19.33
N LYS A 127 12.50 -40.25 -19.24
CA LYS A 127 11.15 -39.94 -19.74
C LYS A 127 10.06 -40.44 -18.77
N PRO A 128 9.07 -39.60 -18.41
CA PRO A 128 9.00 -38.14 -18.66
C PRO A 128 10.03 -37.35 -17.84
N SER A 129 10.25 -36.08 -18.20
CA SER A 129 11.11 -35.12 -17.46
C SER A 129 10.39 -34.42 -16.31
N TYR A 130 9.11 -34.73 -16.09
CA TYR A 130 8.28 -34.22 -15.01
C TYR A 130 7.20 -35.24 -14.64
N GLY A 131 6.62 -35.09 -13.45
CA GLY A 131 5.51 -35.93 -13.01
C GLY A 131 5.13 -35.67 -11.56
N PHE A 132 3.94 -36.12 -11.18
CA PHE A 132 3.50 -36.15 -9.78
C PHE A 132 4.18 -37.29 -9.02
N PRO A 133 4.26 -37.24 -7.69
CA PRO A 133 4.58 -38.41 -6.88
C PRO A 133 3.82 -39.67 -7.30
N GLY A 134 4.51 -40.81 -7.26
CA GLY A 134 4.01 -42.10 -7.75
C GLY A 134 4.13 -42.33 -9.26
N THR A 135 4.41 -41.30 -10.06
CA THR A 135 4.62 -41.43 -11.51
C THR A 135 5.82 -42.35 -11.79
N SER A 136 5.68 -43.25 -12.78
CA SER A 136 6.79 -44.07 -13.26
C SER A 136 7.60 -43.33 -14.32
N ILE A 137 8.91 -43.30 -14.12
CA ILE A 137 9.90 -42.69 -15.03
C ILE A 137 10.83 -43.77 -15.57
N VAL A 138 11.09 -43.72 -16.86
CA VAL A 138 11.95 -44.65 -17.59
C VAL A 138 13.31 -43.98 -17.83
N PHE A 139 14.37 -44.69 -17.51
CA PHE A 139 15.76 -44.31 -17.81
C PHE A 139 16.29 -45.23 -18.90
N GLU A 140 16.72 -44.64 -20.01
CA GLU A 140 17.40 -45.33 -21.12
C GLU A 140 18.91 -45.05 -21.03
N GLY A 141 19.74 -46.02 -21.39
CA GLY A 141 21.18 -45.88 -21.35
C GLY A 141 21.93 -47.15 -21.73
N GLN A 142 23.06 -47.38 -21.06
CA GLN A 142 23.95 -48.51 -21.31
C GLN A 142 24.68 -48.94 -20.03
N GLU A 143 25.12 -50.21 -20.03
CA GLU A 143 25.95 -50.80 -18.98
C GLU A 143 25.30 -50.71 -17.58
N PHE A 144 23.97 -50.82 -17.52
CA PHE A 144 23.20 -50.87 -16.28
C PHE A 144 23.27 -52.26 -15.63
N VAL A 145 23.23 -52.30 -14.30
CA VAL A 145 23.19 -53.55 -13.52
C VAL A 145 21.75 -54.08 -13.46
N SER A 146 21.55 -55.38 -13.64
CA SER A 146 20.25 -56.05 -13.55
C SER A 146 19.70 -56.14 -12.13
N SER A 147 20.55 -56.05 -11.11
CA SER A 147 20.12 -56.13 -9.71
C SER A 147 19.63 -54.77 -9.19
N LYS A 148 18.31 -54.66 -8.98
CA LYS A 148 17.69 -53.47 -8.41
C LYS A 148 18.18 -53.07 -7.01
N THR A 149 18.76 -54.00 -6.24
CA THR A 149 19.30 -53.71 -4.90
C THR A 149 20.57 -52.87 -4.95
N LEU A 150 21.22 -52.79 -6.11
CA LEU A 150 22.43 -52.01 -6.34
C LEU A 150 22.14 -50.56 -6.74
N TYR A 151 20.85 -50.19 -6.88
CA TYR A 151 20.44 -48.84 -7.22
C TYR A 151 20.19 -48.01 -5.96
N THR A 152 20.66 -46.77 -5.99
CA THR A 152 20.19 -45.70 -5.12
C THR A 152 19.90 -44.51 -6.02
N LEU A 153 18.61 -44.23 -6.22
CA LEU A 153 18.12 -43.08 -6.97
C LEU A 153 17.37 -42.16 -6.00
N THR A 154 17.73 -40.88 -5.95
CA THR A 154 17.02 -39.85 -5.19
C THR A 154 16.76 -38.61 -6.05
N PHE A 155 15.76 -37.81 -5.67
CA PHE A 155 15.29 -36.65 -6.45
C PHE A 155 15.63 -35.35 -5.74
N GLY A 156 16.44 -34.51 -6.40
CA GLY A 156 16.86 -33.22 -5.86
C GLY A 156 17.58 -33.40 -4.52
N THR A 157 17.06 -32.75 -3.49
CA THR A 157 17.59 -32.81 -2.12
C THR A 157 16.93 -33.88 -1.24
N SER A 158 15.99 -34.66 -1.78
CA SER A 158 15.34 -35.74 -1.03
C SER A 158 16.33 -36.85 -0.69
N THR A 159 16.21 -37.41 0.52
CA THR A 159 16.99 -38.56 0.98
C THR A 159 16.30 -39.89 0.74
N ASP A 160 15.01 -39.87 0.39
CA ASP A 160 14.24 -41.09 0.19
C ASP A 160 14.57 -41.70 -1.18
N LYS A 161 14.80 -43.01 -1.16
CA LYS A 161 15.16 -43.75 -2.36
C LYS A 161 13.91 -44.01 -3.21
N ALA A 162 14.04 -43.77 -4.50
CA ALA A 162 13.05 -44.18 -5.50
C ALA A 162 12.89 -45.70 -5.52
N GLU A 163 11.66 -46.17 -5.70
CA GLU A 163 11.37 -47.58 -5.93
C GLU A 163 11.77 -47.93 -7.37
N ILE A 164 12.73 -48.84 -7.56
CA ILE A 164 13.02 -49.42 -8.88
C ILE A 164 11.99 -50.50 -9.19
N VAL A 165 11.28 -50.32 -10.30
CA VAL A 165 10.16 -51.16 -10.73
C VAL A 165 10.66 -52.21 -11.72
N GLY A 166 10.24 -53.46 -11.53
CA GLY A 166 10.63 -54.57 -12.39
C GLY A 166 12.09 -55.00 -12.20
N THR A 167 12.64 -55.65 -13.22
CA THR A 167 14.04 -56.05 -13.30
C THR A 167 14.73 -55.18 -14.36
N PRO A 168 15.70 -54.35 -13.98
CA PRO A 168 16.51 -53.59 -14.94
C PRO A 168 17.15 -54.47 -16.02
N THR A 169 17.27 -53.92 -17.22
CA THR A 169 18.11 -54.47 -18.28
C THR A 169 19.43 -53.70 -18.33
N ASP A 170 20.33 -54.07 -19.24
CA ASP A 170 21.58 -53.34 -19.45
C ASP A 170 21.41 -51.99 -20.15
N THR A 171 20.21 -51.69 -20.66
CA THR A 171 19.90 -50.44 -21.38
C THR A 171 18.72 -49.68 -20.81
N GLU A 172 17.95 -50.25 -19.88
CA GLU A 172 16.73 -49.62 -19.37
C GLU A 172 16.44 -49.99 -17.91
N PHE A 173 15.96 -49.02 -17.13
CA PHE A 173 15.26 -49.29 -15.87
C PHE A 173 14.13 -48.28 -15.62
N THR A 174 13.14 -48.68 -14.83
CA THR A 174 12.02 -47.81 -14.42
C THR A 174 12.08 -47.52 -12.93
N ALA A 175 11.76 -46.30 -12.52
CA ALA A 175 11.65 -45.91 -11.13
C ALA A 175 10.33 -45.17 -10.85
N LYS A 176 9.80 -45.25 -9.64
CA LYS A 176 8.69 -44.38 -9.19
C LYS A 176 9.21 -43.15 -8.46
N VAL A 177 8.60 -42.01 -8.75
CA VAL A 177 8.83 -40.75 -8.02
C VAL A 177 8.32 -40.89 -6.58
N PRO A 178 9.16 -40.70 -5.54
CA PRO A 178 8.72 -40.71 -4.15
C PRO A 178 7.76 -39.56 -3.78
N GLU A 179 6.96 -39.74 -2.73
CA GLU A 179 6.12 -38.68 -2.13
C GLU A 179 6.93 -37.49 -1.63
N THR A 180 8.16 -37.72 -1.20
CA THR A 180 9.09 -36.69 -0.69
C THR A 180 10.03 -36.16 -1.76
N ALA A 181 9.81 -36.48 -3.03
CA ALA A 181 10.66 -36.03 -4.12
C ALA A 181 10.69 -34.50 -4.22
N VAL A 182 11.86 -33.95 -4.56
CA VAL A 182 12.05 -32.51 -4.77
C VAL A 182 12.56 -32.29 -6.19
N SER A 183 12.02 -31.28 -6.87
CA SER A 183 12.46 -30.89 -8.21
C SER A 183 13.95 -30.58 -8.25
N GLY A 184 14.62 -30.94 -9.34
CA GLY A 184 16.04 -30.69 -9.56
C GLY A 184 16.75 -31.86 -10.24
N VAL A 185 18.08 -31.83 -10.21
CA VAL A 185 18.91 -32.94 -10.72
C VAL A 185 18.76 -34.15 -9.80
N MET A 186 18.55 -35.33 -10.37
CA MET A 186 18.49 -36.59 -9.63
C MET A 186 19.89 -37.09 -9.29
N THR A 187 20.03 -37.79 -8.18
CA THR A 187 21.28 -38.50 -7.83
C THR A 187 21.10 -39.99 -8.08
N LEU A 188 21.90 -40.57 -8.97
CA LEU A 188 21.87 -42.00 -9.27
C LEU A 188 23.22 -42.63 -8.93
N VAL A 189 23.18 -43.65 -8.08
CA VAL A 189 24.30 -44.53 -7.79
C VAL A 189 23.91 -45.95 -8.17
N MET A 190 24.73 -46.60 -9.00
CA MET A 190 24.59 -48.02 -9.38
C MET A 190 25.85 -48.77 -8.99
N ALA A 191 25.74 -49.78 -8.13
CA ALA A 191 26.88 -50.57 -7.66
C ALA A 191 28.10 -49.70 -7.29
N GLU A 192 27.88 -48.71 -6.42
CA GLU A 192 28.89 -47.74 -5.93
C GLU A 192 29.41 -46.73 -6.97
N GLN A 193 28.99 -46.80 -8.23
CA GLN A 193 29.31 -45.81 -9.26
C GLN A 193 28.28 -44.69 -9.28
N THR A 194 28.74 -43.45 -9.15
CA THR A 194 27.89 -42.26 -9.31
C THR A 194 27.73 -41.91 -10.79
N ILE A 195 26.49 -41.74 -11.23
CA ILE A 195 26.13 -41.44 -12.62
C ILE A 195 25.77 -39.97 -12.75
N ASP A 196 26.31 -39.30 -13.75
CA ASP A 196 26.01 -37.90 -14.03
C ASP A 196 24.63 -37.77 -14.70
N LEU A 197 23.70 -37.11 -14.00
CA LEU A 197 22.36 -36.79 -14.50
C LEU A 197 22.13 -35.28 -14.66
N THR A 198 23.18 -34.47 -14.68
CA THR A 198 23.07 -33.00 -14.77
C THR A 198 22.30 -32.52 -16.00
N SER A 199 22.36 -33.27 -17.11
CA SER A 199 21.61 -33.01 -18.34
C SER A 199 20.13 -33.43 -18.30
N TYR A 200 19.68 -34.08 -17.22
CA TYR A 200 18.34 -34.63 -17.08
C TYR A 200 17.66 -34.15 -15.78
N PRO A 201 17.42 -32.84 -15.61
CA PRO A 201 16.67 -32.35 -14.46
C PRO A 201 15.23 -32.90 -14.49
N PHE A 202 14.68 -33.20 -13.31
CA PHE A 202 13.31 -33.68 -13.16
C PHE A 202 12.46 -32.65 -12.41
N THR A 203 11.27 -32.34 -12.93
CA THR A 203 10.30 -31.46 -12.25
C THR A 203 9.26 -32.30 -11.51
N VAL A 204 9.28 -32.24 -10.19
CA VAL A 204 8.24 -32.85 -9.35
C VAL A 204 7.04 -31.91 -9.29
N LEU A 205 5.93 -32.34 -9.87
CA LEU A 205 4.67 -31.62 -9.86
C LEU A 205 3.92 -31.81 -8.54
N LYS A 206 3.12 -30.82 -8.17
CA LYS A 206 2.23 -30.84 -7.00
C LYS A 206 0.78 -30.80 -7.46
N HIS A 207 -0.11 -31.52 -6.80
CA HIS A 207 -1.54 -31.44 -7.15
C HIS A 207 -2.09 -30.04 -6.89
N ALA A 208 -2.82 -29.51 -7.87
CA ALA A 208 -3.53 -28.25 -7.77
C ALA A 208 -4.79 -28.40 -6.92
N THR A 209 -5.08 -27.41 -6.09
CA THR A 209 -6.29 -27.37 -5.24
C THR A 209 -7.04 -26.06 -5.47
N LEU A 210 -8.37 -26.11 -5.37
CA LEU A 210 -9.21 -24.92 -5.38
C LEU A 210 -9.64 -24.57 -3.96
N ASP A 211 -9.67 -23.28 -3.64
CA ASP A 211 -10.29 -22.81 -2.40
C ASP A 211 -11.81 -22.86 -2.57
N ILE A 212 -12.46 -23.63 -1.70
CA ILE A 212 -13.91 -23.73 -1.68
C ILE A 212 -14.43 -22.73 -0.64
N PRO A 213 -15.39 -21.84 -1.00
CA PRO A 213 -16.09 -21.04 -0.01
C PRO A 213 -16.63 -21.91 1.13
N LYS A 214 -16.59 -21.40 2.36
CA LYS A 214 -17.09 -22.16 3.51
C LYS A 214 -18.59 -22.43 3.37
N GLU A 215 -19.10 -23.45 4.05
CA GLU A 215 -20.51 -23.87 3.94
C GLU A 215 -21.51 -22.76 4.33
N ASP A 216 -21.08 -21.83 5.19
CA ASP A 216 -21.82 -20.66 5.65
C ASP A 216 -21.61 -19.40 4.79
N GLU A 217 -20.69 -19.42 3.82
CA GLU A 217 -20.46 -18.32 2.89
C GLU A 217 -21.41 -18.40 1.69
N PRO A 218 -21.89 -17.25 1.18
CA PRO A 218 -22.73 -17.24 0.00
C PRO A 218 -21.96 -17.79 -1.21
N VAL A 219 -22.67 -18.55 -2.06
CA VAL A 219 -22.13 -18.98 -3.35
C VAL A 219 -21.66 -17.76 -4.15
N THR A 220 -20.44 -17.84 -4.69
CA THR A 220 -19.88 -16.79 -5.53
C THR A 220 -20.83 -16.49 -6.70
N SER A 221 -21.08 -15.22 -6.96
CA SER A 221 -22.05 -14.80 -7.97
C SER A 221 -21.62 -13.51 -8.68
N GLY A 222 -22.11 -13.32 -9.89
CA GLY A 222 -21.83 -12.12 -10.70
C GLY A 222 -22.51 -12.19 -12.06
N PHE A 223 -22.47 -11.10 -12.82
CA PHE A 223 -23.13 -11.02 -14.13
C PHE A 223 -22.33 -11.73 -15.24
N ALA A 224 -23.02 -12.15 -16.30
CA ALA A 224 -22.34 -12.56 -17.53
C ALA A 224 -21.45 -11.42 -18.07
N GLY A 225 -20.19 -11.73 -18.39
CA GLY A 225 -19.16 -10.75 -18.77
C GLY A 225 -18.52 -9.98 -17.61
N SER A 226 -18.87 -10.27 -16.36
CA SER A 226 -18.16 -9.70 -15.19
C SER A 226 -16.80 -10.39 -14.98
N LYS A 227 -15.90 -9.72 -14.25
CA LYS A 227 -14.60 -10.26 -13.88
C LYS A 227 -14.63 -10.80 -12.45
N PHE A 228 -14.00 -11.94 -12.22
CA PHE A 228 -13.69 -12.45 -10.87
C PHE A 228 -12.45 -13.34 -10.92
N ALA A 229 -11.95 -13.79 -9.77
CA ALA A 229 -10.79 -14.67 -9.69
C ALA A 229 -11.12 -15.96 -8.95
N ILE A 230 -10.61 -17.09 -9.45
CA ILE A 230 -10.59 -18.37 -8.75
C ILE A 230 -9.30 -18.46 -7.95
N THR A 231 -9.37 -18.84 -6.68
CA THR A 231 -8.19 -18.99 -5.82
C THR A 231 -7.92 -20.45 -5.45
N GLY A 232 -6.68 -20.73 -5.06
CA GLY A 232 -6.24 -22.09 -4.76
C GLY A 232 -4.73 -22.20 -4.57
N THR A 233 -4.18 -23.39 -4.80
CA THR A 233 -2.74 -23.65 -4.76
C THR A 233 -2.26 -24.43 -5.99
N ASN A 234 -1.01 -24.19 -6.40
CA ASN A 234 -0.35 -24.82 -7.55
C ASN A 234 -1.16 -24.71 -8.86
N LEU A 235 -1.93 -23.63 -9.05
CA LEU A 235 -2.81 -23.44 -10.20
C LEU A 235 -2.03 -23.20 -11.50
N VAL A 236 -0.83 -22.63 -11.38
CA VAL A 236 0.09 -22.35 -12.50
C VAL A 236 1.48 -22.79 -12.08
N GLN A 237 1.82 -24.04 -12.35
CA GLN A 237 3.13 -24.60 -12.02
C GLN A 237 4.15 -24.29 -13.11
N GLU A 238 5.30 -23.76 -12.71
CA GLU A 238 6.43 -23.55 -13.63
C GLU A 238 7.17 -24.85 -13.89
N LEU A 239 7.48 -25.11 -15.17
CA LEU A 239 8.39 -26.16 -15.57
C LEU A 239 9.83 -25.66 -15.52
N LEU A 240 10.74 -26.54 -15.11
CA LEU A 240 12.19 -26.27 -15.22
C LEU A 240 12.65 -26.18 -16.68
N ASP A 241 12.00 -26.93 -17.58
CA ASP A 241 12.23 -26.89 -19.02
C ASP A 241 10.97 -26.42 -19.74
N LYS A 242 11.05 -25.24 -20.36
CA LYS A 242 9.93 -24.62 -21.08
C LYS A 242 9.70 -25.21 -22.48
N SER A 243 10.54 -26.14 -22.93
CA SER A 243 10.44 -26.78 -24.25
C SER A 243 9.48 -27.98 -24.32
N VAL A 244 8.75 -28.27 -23.25
CA VAL A 244 7.76 -29.36 -23.20
C VAL A 244 6.61 -29.08 -24.17
N GLU A 245 6.52 -29.87 -25.24
CA GLU A 245 5.43 -29.83 -26.22
C GLU A 245 4.23 -30.71 -25.79
N GLY A 246 3.04 -30.37 -26.27
CA GLY A 246 1.84 -31.21 -26.13
C GLY A 246 1.02 -31.02 -24.85
N LEU A 247 1.35 -30.03 -24.02
CA LEU A 247 0.53 -29.68 -22.86
C LEU A 247 -0.74 -28.93 -23.29
N GLU A 248 -1.85 -29.27 -22.66
CA GLU A 248 -3.08 -28.50 -22.84
C GLU A 248 -2.96 -27.12 -22.15
N PRO A 249 -3.56 -26.07 -22.71
CA PRO A 249 -3.60 -24.78 -22.01
C PRO A 249 -4.50 -24.87 -20.78
N LEU A 250 -4.24 -23.99 -19.80
CA LEU A 250 -5.14 -23.77 -18.68
C LEU A 250 -6.53 -23.38 -19.20
N LYS A 251 -7.56 -24.10 -18.76
CA LYS A 251 -8.96 -23.86 -19.12
C LYS A 251 -9.82 -23.78 -17.87
N VAL A 252 -10.82 -22.89 -17.92
CA VAL A 252 -11.89 -22.82 -16.93
C VAL A 252 -13.21 -22.91 -17.67
N THR A 253 -14.05 -23.88 -17.29
CA THR A 253 -15.35 -24.10 -17.94
C THR A 253 -16.50 -23.91 -16.97
N PHE A 254 -17.59 -23.35 -17.47
CA PHE A 254 -18.87 -23.21 -16.78
C PHE A 254 -19.85 -24.22 -17.36
N SER A 255 -20.38 -25.10 -16.52
CA SER A 255 -21.32 -26.14 -16.92
C SER A 255 -22.63 -26.01 -16.16
N LYS A 256 -23.75 -26.07 -16.89
CA LYS A 256 -25.11 -26.16 -16.34
C LYS A 256 -25.61 -27.59 -16.54
N ALA A 257 -26.47 -28.09 -15.65
CA ALA A 257 -27.00 -29.45 -15.75
C ALA A 257 -27.67 -29.69 -17.12
N GLY A 258 -27.16 -30.65 -17.89
CA GLY A 258 -27.67 -31.00 -19.22
C GLY A 258 -27.26 -30.05 -20.36
N GLY A 259 -26.40 -29.07 -20.12
CA GLY A 259 -25.85 -28.18 -21.15
C GLY A 259 -24.37 -28.43 -21.43
N GLU A 260 -23.91 -27.98 -22.59
CA GLU A 260 -22.48 -28.03 -22.97
C GLU A 260 -21.65 -27.05 -22.12
N PRO A 261 -20.41 -27.42 -21.73
CA PRO A 261 -19.51 -26.52 -21.03
C PRO A 261 -19.15 -25.30 -21.89
N VAL A 262 -19.11 -24.12 -21.26
CA VAL A 262 -18.67 -22.87 -21.91
C VAL A 262 -17.35 -22.42 -21.30
N GLU A 263 -16.32 -22.23 -22.13
CA GLU A 263 -15.01 -21.77 -21.70
C GLU A 263 -15.03 -20.28 -21.33
N ALA A 264 -14.39 -19.95 -20.20
CA ALA A 264 -14.18 -18.58 -19.75
C ALA A 264 -12.90 -17.98 -20.36
N VAL A 265 -12.87 -16.64 -20.42
CA VAL A 265 -11.67 -15.92 -20.88
C VAL A 265 -10.78 -15.65 -19.67
N ILE A 266 -9.62 -16.31 -19.63
CA ILE A 266 -8.63 -16.14 -18.55
C ILE A 266 -7.77 -14.91 -18.84
N ASP A 267 -7.52 -14.11 -17.81
CA ASP A 267 -6.57 -12.98 -17.86
C ASP A 267 -5.15 -13.53 -17.63
N THR A 268 -4.49 -13.90 -18.73
CA THR A 268 -3.17 -14.55 -18.70
C THR A 268 -2.06 -13.66 -18.16
N ASP A 269 -2.23 -12.33 -18.22
CA ASP A 269 -1.22 -11.36 -17.78
C ASP A 269 -1.15 -11.24 -16.25
N ASN A 270 -2.22 -11.65 -15.56
CA ASN A 270 -2.36 -11.53 -14.10
C ASN A 270 -2.45 -12.89 -13.38
N LEU A 271 -2.06 -13.98 -14.06
CA LEU A 271 -2.02 -15.32 -13.48
C LEU A 271 -0.97 -15.45 -12.38
N THR A 272 -1.31 -16.19 -11.33
CA THR A 272 -0.35 -16.59 -10.28
C THR A 272 -0.54 -18.06 -9.94
N ASP A 273 0.40 -18.62 -9.18
CA ASP A 273 0.30 -19.98 -8.63
C ASP A 273 -0.92 -20.19 -7.72
N LYS A 274 -1.59 -19.11 -7.30
CA LYS A 274 -2.72 -19.10 -6.35
C LYS A 274 -3.99 -18.44 -6.86
N SER A 275 -3.96 -17.83 -8.05
CA SER A 275 -5.09 -17.05 -8.56
C SER A 275 -5.21 -17.14 -10.08
N ILE A 276 -6.43 -17.44 -10.53
CA ILE A 276 -6.85 -17.42 -11.94
C ILE A 276 -7.88 -16.30 -12.11
N PRO A 277 -7.46 -15.06 -12.44
CA PRO A 277 -8.38 -14.01 -12.84
C PRO A 277 -9.00 -14.33 -14.19
N LEU A 278 -10.31 -14.11 -14.32
CA LEU A 278 -11.05 -14.46 -15.53
C LEU A 278 -12.29 -13.58 -15.73
N THR A 279 -12.82 -13.62 -16.94
CA THR A 279 -14.11 -13.01 -17.32
C THR A 279 -15.15 -14.10 -17.52
N VAL A 280 -16.27 -13.99 -16.80
CA VAL A 280 -17.44 -14.88 -16.95
C VAL A 280 -17.91 -14.83 -18.40
N PRO A 281 -18.15 -15.96 -19.08
CA PRO A 281 -18.56 -15.95 -20.47
C PRO A 281 -19.84 -15.12 -20.67
N ALA A 282 -19.83 -14.21 -21.65
CA ALA A 282 -20.93 -13.27 -21.88
C ALA A 282 -22.22 -13.94 -22.43
N SER A 283 -22.10 -15.17 -22.95
CA SER A 283 -23.21 -15.97 -23.46
C SER A 283 -24.00 -16.71 -22.39
N LEU A 284 -23.53 -16.73 -21.14
CA LEU A 284 -24.22 -17.43 -20.07
C LEU A 284 -25.54 -16.74 -19.71
N GLU A 285 -26.59 -17.54 -19.59
CA GLU A 285 -27.87 -17.10 -19.04
C GLU A 285 -27.82 -17.10 -17.50
N ALA A 286 -28.80 -16.44 -16.88
CA ALA A 286 -28.92 -16.48 -15.42
C ALA A 286 -29.16 -17.91 -14.90
N GLY A 287 -28.56 -18.23 -13.77
CA GLY A 287 -28.72 -19.50 -13.08
C GLY A 287 -27.42 -20.04 -12.47
N ASP A 288 -27.51 -21.26 -11.95
CA ASP A 288 -26.40 -21.91 -11.24
C ASP A 288 -25.54 -22.75 -12.20
N TYR A 289 -24.23 -22.61 -12.03
CA TYR A 289 -23.20 -23.27 -12.80
C TYR A 289 -22.20 -23.96 -11.89
N THR A 290 -21.61 -25.01 -12.42
CA THR A 290 -20.44 -25.68 -11.85
C THR A 290 -19.22 -25.27 -12.66
N ILE A 291 -18.16 -24.86 -11.97
CA ILE A 291 -16.89 -24.49 -12.56
C ILE A 291 -15.94 -25.69 -12.47
N THR A 292 -15.37 -26.08 -13.61
CA THR A 292 -14.26 -27.03 -13.69
C THR A 292 -13.00 -26.31 -14.12
N VAL A 293 -11.89 -26.59 -13.44
CA VAL A 293 -10.57 -26.03 -13.76
C VAL A 293 -9.67 -27.16 -14.27
N ILE A 294 -9.13 -26.95 -15.46
CA ILE A 294 -8.22 -27.89 -16.13
C ILE A 294 -6.88 -27.19 -16.25
N THR A 295 -5.88 -27.68 -15.52
CA THR A 295 -4.50 -27.23 -15.65
C THR A 295 -3.83 -27.98 -16.79
N PRO A 296 -2.64 -27.52 -17.25
CA PRO A 296 -1.86 -28.26 -18.24
C PRO A 296 -1.51 -29.71 -17.87
N PHE A 297 -1.57 -30.06 -16.57
CA PHE A 297 -1.11 -31.35 -16.05
C PHE A 297 -2.23 -32.25 -15.53
N GLU A 298 -3.36 -31.66 -15.11
CA GLU A 298 -4.48 -32.39 -14.53
C GLU A 298 -5.80 -31.62 -14.61
N THR A 299 -6.92 -32.34 -14.63
CA THR A 299 -8.23 -31.77 -14.28
C THR A 299 -8.39 -31.82 -12.77
N ILE A 300 -8.65 -30.67 -12.14
CA ILE A 300 -8.81 -30.62 -10.68
C ILE A 300 -10.13 -31.31 -10.33
N GLY A 301 -10.06 -32.32 -9.43
CA GLY A 301 -11.24 -33.12 -9.06
C GLY A 301 -12.31 -32.33 -8.29
N THR A 302 -11.92 -31.25 -7.61
CA THR A 302 -12.84 -30.32 -6.94
C THR A 302 -13.48 -29.37 -7.95
N GLN A 303 -14.79 -29.20 -7.85
CA GLN A 303 -15.54 -28.23 -8.64
C GLN A 303 -16.08 -27.10 -7.76
N LEU A 304 -16.14 -25.88 -8.31
CA LEU A 304 -16.73 -24.73 -7.63
C LEU A 304 -18.16 -24.48 -8.08
N LYS A 305 -18.99 -23.92 -7.21
CA LYS A 305 -20.33 -23.45 -7.56
C LYS A 305 -20.28 -21.96 -7.88
N TYR A 306 -21.04 -21.54 -8.89
CA TYR A 306 -21.14 -20.14 -9.27
C TYR A 306 -22.55 -19.81 -9.76
N THR A 307 -23.11 -18.69 -9.31
CA THR A 307 -24.43 -18.23 -9.77
C THR A 307 -24.27 -17.04 -10.72
N VAL A 308 -24.65 -17.22 -11.99
CA VAL A 308 -24.76 -16.11 -12.94
C VAL A 308 -26.03 -15.34 -12.63
N LEU A 309 -25.87 -14.06 -12.26
CA LEU A 309 -26.98 -13.20 -11.89
C LEU A 309 -27.74 -12.70 -13.13
N PRO A 310 -29.07 -12.53 -13.06
CA PRO A 310 -29.83 -11.90 -14.12
C PRO A 310 -29.38 -10.45 -14.32
N MET A 311 -29.30 -10.00 -15.59
CA MET A 311 -28.88 -8.63 -15.91
C MET A 311 -29.82 -7.61 -15.26
N PRO A 312 -29.27 -6.54 -14.66
CA PRO A 312 -30.07 -5.42 -14.19
C PRO A 312 -30.79 -4.73 -15.33
N THR A 313 -32.05 -4.36 -15.12
CA THR A 313 -32.85 -3.61 -16.09
C THR A 313 -33.39 -2.35 -15.45
N VAL A 314 -33.20 -1.20 -16.10
CA VAL A 314 -33.75 0.09 -15.68
C VAL A 314 -35.03 0.34 -16.47
N THR A 315 -36.11 0.64 -15.76
CA THR A 315 -37.44 0.88 -16.33
C THR A 315 -37.89 2.33 -16.19
N GLY A 316 -37.27 3.10 -15.29
CA GLY A 316 -37.66 4.48 -15.04
C GLY A 316 -36.80 5.16 -13.97
N ILE A 317 -37.00 6.47 -13.82
CA ILE A 317 -36.57 7.26 -12.66
C ILE A 317 -37.77 8.02 -12.09
N SER A 318 -37.80 8.27 -10.77
CA SER A 318 -38.92 8.93 -10.09
C SER A 318 -39.18 10.36 -10.56
N THR A 319 -38.13 11.08 -10.91
CA THR A 319 -38.19 12.43 -11.49
C THR A 319 -37.07 12.61 -12.52
N LYS A 320 -37.33 13.42 -13.55
CA LYS A 320 -36.37 13.75 -14.62
C LYS A 320 -35.68 15.10 -14.43
N ALA A 321 -36.09 15.86 -13.43
CA ALA A 321 -35.52 17.17 -13.11
C ALA A 321 -35.58 17.46 -11.60
N GLY A 322 -34.68 18.32 -11.13
CA GLY A 322 -34.68 18.79 -9.74
C GLY A 322 -33.44 19.58 -9.37
N TYR A 323 -33.44 20.14 -8.16
CA TYR A 323 -32.29 20.82 -7.57
C TYR A 323 -31.22 19.82 -7.08
N ILE A 324 -30.03 20.31 -6.76
CA ILE A 324 -29.05 19.56 -5.97
C ILE A 324 -29.73 19.01 -4.71
N ASN A 325 -29.36 17.79 -4.33
CA ASN A 325 -29.90 17.02 -3.23
C ASN A 325 -31.36 16.51 -3.41
N THR A 326 -31.99 16.74 -4.57
CA THR A 326 -33.27 16.08 -4.90
C THR A 326 -33.09 14.57 -4.84
N GLU A 327 -34.01 13.87 -4.18
CA GLU A 327 -34.02 12.41 -4.14
C GLU A 327 -34.53 11.84 -5.48
N VAL A 328 -33.74 10.96 -6.08
CA VAL A 328 -34.05 10.26 -7.33
C VAL A 328 -34.05 8.77 -7.04
N THR A 329 -35.18 8.12 -7.33
CA THR A 329 -35.29 6.65 -7.31
C THR A 329 -35.14 6.13 -8.72
N ILE A 330 -34.10 5.33 -8.98
CA ILE A 330 -33.94 4.55 -10.21
C ILE A 330 -34.72 3.24 -10.05
N ILE A 331 -35.72 3.06 -10.90
CA ILE A 331 -36.71 1.98 -10.82
C ILE A 331 -36.34 0.88 -11.81
N GLY A 332 -36.29 -0.36 -11.34
CA GLY A 332 -35.87 -1.48 -12.18
C GLY A 332 -35.94 -2.81 -11.48
N GLN A 333 -35.26 -3.80 -12.07
CA GLN A 333 -35.17 -5.15 -11.56
C GLN A 333 -33.71 -5.62 -11.51
N ASN A 334 -33.44 -6.59 -10.64
CA ASN A 334 -32.15 -7.27 -10.52
C ASN A 334 -30.95 -6.36 -10.15
N PHE A 335 -31.17 -5.25 -9.45
CA PHE A 335 -30.06 -4.40 -8.95
C PHE A 335 -29.21 -5.05 -7.84
N GLY A 336 -29.64 -6.22 -7.34
CA GLY A 336 -29.02 -6.89 -6.21
C GLY A 336 -29.54 -6.36 -4.87
N THR A 337 -28.90 -6.79 -3.78
CA THR A 337 -29.32 -6.49 -2.41
C THR A 337 -28.30 -5.65 -1.61
N LYS A 338 -27.11 -5.42 -2.18
CA LYS A 338 -26.00 -4.74 -1.51
C LYS A 338 -25.72 -3.40 -2.19
N ALA A 339 -26.03 -2.31 -1.51
CA ALA A 339 -25.82 -0.95 -2.04
C ALA A 339 -24.33 -0.62 -2.28
N GLU A 340 -23.41 -1.21 -1.52
CA GLU A 340 -21.95 -1.06 -1.70
C GLU A 340 -21.43 -1.50 -3.07
N ASN A 341 -22.20 -2.34 -3.79
CA ASN A 341 -21.87 -2.79 -5.14
C ASN A 341 -22.36 -1.83 -6.23
N ILE A 342 -23.03 -0.74 -5.87
CA ILE A 342 -23.74 0.16 -6.79
C ILE A 342 -23.10 1.55 -6.74
N GLN A 343 -22.80 2.10 -7.90
CA GLN A 343 -22.36 3.48 -8.05
C GLN A 343 -23.26 4.19 -9.06
N VAL A 344 -23.67 5.42 -8.72
CA VAL A 344 -24.50 6.27 -9.58
C VAL A 344 -23.79 7.60 -9.77
N PHE A 345 -23.74 8.08 -11.00
CA PHE A 345 -23.16 9.38 -11.35
C PHE A 345 -24.22 10.25 -12.03
N PHE A 346 -24.17 11.55 -11.75
CA PHE A 346 -24.87 12.59 -12.50
C PHE A 346 -23.80 13.42 -13.23
N GLY A 347 -23.71 13.24 -14.55
CA GLY A 347 -22.58 13.73 -15.33
C GLY A 347 -21.29 13.02 -14.91
N GLU A 348 -20.30 13.79 -14.48
CA GLU A 348 -19.02 13.27 -13.98
C GLU A 348 -19.01 13.13 -12.45
N THR A 349 -20.03 13.65 -11.76
CA THR A 349 -20.09 13.68 -10.29
C THR A 349 -20.73 12.40 -9.75
N VAL A 350 -20.01 11.70 -8.86
CA VAL A 350 -20.52 10.51 -8.16
C VAL A 350 -21.48 10.89 -7.04
N CYS A 351 -22.51 10.07 -6.81
CA CYS A 351 -23.40 10.22 -5.66
C CYS A 351 -22.69 9.77 -4.37
N ASP A 352 -22.74 10.59 -3.32
CA ASP A 352 -22.09 10.29 -2.04
C ASP A 352 -22.72 9.08 -1.31
N LYS A 353 -24.03 8.85 -1.54
CA LYS A 353 -24.78 7.80 -0.89
C LYS A 353 -25.72 7.12 -1.87
N VAL A 354 -25.69 5.79 -1.86
CA VAL A 354 -26.60 4.91 -2.59
C VAL A 354 -27.32 4.02 -1.57
N THR A 355 -28.63 3.90 -1.70
CA THR A 355 -29.44 2.98 -0.88
C THR A 355 -30.38 2.18 -1.77
N LEU A 356 -30.89 1.07 -1.24
CA LEU A 356 -31.95 0.28 -1.86
C LEU A 356 -33.20 0.41 -0.99
N ASN A 357 -34.35 0.74 -1.60
CA ASN A 357 -35.62 0.75 -0.87
C ASN A 357 -36.23 -0.66 -0.75
N ASP A 358 -37.35 -0.78 -0.04
CA ASP A 358 -38.03 -2.07 0.23
C ASP A 358 -38.47 -2.83 -1.04
N LYS A 359 -38.52 -2.16 -2.19
CA LYS A 359 -38.83 -2.76 -3.50
C LYS A 359 -37.58 -3.15 -4.30
N GLY A 360 -36.38 -2.94 -3.74
CA GLY A 360 -35.10 -3.18 -4.40
C GLY A 360 -34.70 -2.11 -5.43
N ASN A 361 -35.36 -0.95 -5.45
CA ASN A 361 -34.99 0.16 -6.32
C ASN A 361 -33.86 0.99 -5.71
N ILE A 362 -33.02 1.59 -6.55
CA ILE A 362 -31.88 2.40 -6.12
C ILE A 362 -32.36 3.80 -5.79
N VAL A 363 -32.00 4.32 -4.61
CA VAL A 363 -32.33 5.67 -4.17
C VAL A 363 -31.03 6.44 -3.93
N VAL A 364 -30.92 7.60 -4.57
CA VAL A 364 -29.77 8.51 -4.52
C VAL A 364 -30.25 9.96 -4.42
N ASN A 365 -29.36 10.85 -4.00
CA ASN A 365 -29.59 12.28 -4.06
C ASN A 365 -28.69 12.89 -5.16
N VAL A 366 -29.21 13.87 -5.90
CA VAL A 366 -28.42 14.60 -6.90
C VAL A 366 -27.20 15.23 -6.19
N PRO A 367 -25.96 14.90 -6.56
CA PRO A 367 -24.79 15.30 -5.79
C PRO A 367 -24.47 16.79 -5.93
N LYS A 368 -23.72 17.34 -4.95
CA LYS A 368 -23.22 18.72 -5.01
C LYS A 368 -22.14 18.84 -6.09
N GLY A 369 -22.14 19.95 -6.83
CA GLY A 369 -21.15 20.23 -7.89
C GLY A 369 -21.56 19.75 -9.28
N VAL A 370 -22.74 19.15 -9.45
CA VAL A 370 -23.31 18.87 -10.77
C VAL A 370 -23.69 20.19 -11.45
N SER A 371 -23.31 20.35 -12.72
CA SER A 371 -23.66 21.53 -13.52
C SER A 371 -25.15 21.58 -13.83
N SER A 372 -25.73 22.79 -13.74
CA SER A 372 -27.11 23.11 -14.16
C SER A 372 -27.19 23.77 -15.54
N GLU A 373 -26.07 23.84 -16.29
CA GLU A 373 -26.04 24.51 -17.61
C GLU A 373 -26.75 23.72 -18.71
N ALA A 374 -26.80 22.39 -18.59
CA ALA A 374 -27.48 21.49 -19.52
C ALA A 374 -27.89 20.18 -18.81
N PRO A 375 -28.84 19.41 -19.37
CA PRO A 375 -29.18 18.09 -18.85
C PRO A 375 -27.95 17.16 -18.81
N VAL A 376 -27.73 16.51 -17.67
CA VAL A 376 -26.61 15.62 -17.43
C VAL A 376 -26.99 14.17 -17.67
N LYS A 377 -26.01 13.32 -18.02
CA LYS A 377 -26.23 11.88 -18.15
C LYS A 377 -26.20 11.19 -16.79
N ILE A 378 -27.12 10.26 -16.55
CA ILE A 378 -27.04 9.35 -15.41
C ILE A 378 -26.23 8.12 -15.84
N LYS A 379 -25.18 7.79 -15.09
CA LYS A 379 -24.40 6.56 -15.28
C LYS A 379 -24.62 5.64 -14.08
N LEU A 380 -25.02 4.40 -14.34
CA LEU A 380 -25.23 3.38 -13.32
C LEU A 380 -24.19 2.26 -13.50
N ILE A 381 -23.45 1.95 -12.43
CA ILE A 381 -22.49 0.85 -12.39
C ILE A 381 -22.89 -0.10 -11.26
N ILE A 382 -23.03 -1.39 -11.57
CA ILE A 382 -23.32 -2.44 -10.59
C ILE A 382 -22.27 -3.54 -10.72
N GLN A 383 -21.58 -3.85 -9.62
CA GLN A 383 -20.45 -4.80 -9.58
C GLN A 383 -19.41 -4.56 -10.69
N GLY A 384 -19.09 -3.28 -10.94
CA GLY A 384 -18.13 -2.86 -11.96
C GLY A 384 -18.63 -2.90 -13.41
N LYS A 385 -19.87 -3.32 -13.66
CA LYS A 385 -20.49 -3.31 -14.99
C LYS A 385 -21.39 -2.09 -15.17
N GLU A 386 -21.20 -1.36 -16.26
CA GLU A 386 -22.11 -0.26 -16.65
C GLU A 386 -23.45 -0.84 -17.14
N ILE A 387 -24.53 -0.33 -16.56
CA ILE A 387 -25.90 -0.74 -16.84
C ILE A 387 -26.56 0.31 -17.72
N GLU A 388 -27.21 -0.14 -18.79
CA GLU A 388 -27.89 0.75 -19.71
C GLU A 388 -29.12 1.40 -19.05
N MET A 389 -29.16 2.74 -19.06
CA MET A 389 -30.24 3.52 -18.46
C MET A 389 -31.42 3.76 -19.42
N GLY A 390 -31.27 3.48 -20.72
CA GLY A 390 -32.28 3.75 -21.75
C GLY A 390 -32.74 5.20 -21.75
N GLU A 391 -34.06 5.43 -21.88
CA GLU A 391 -34.68 6.77 -21.82
C GLU A 391 -34.60 7.44 -20.45
N SER A 392 -34.15 6.73 -19.41
CA SER A 392 -33.93 7.26 -18.05
C SER A 392 -32.50 7.74 -17.82
N GLY A 393 -31.68 7.82 -18.88
CA GLY A 393 -30.27 8.17 -18.81
C GLY A 393 -29.96 9.67 -18.75
N THR A 394 -30.95 10.55 -18.64
CA THR A 394 -30.75 12.00 -18.57
C THR A 394 -31.51 12.64 -17.41
N PHE A 395 -30.93 13.69 -16.83
CA PHE A 395 -31.51 14.45 -15.74
C PHE A 395 -31.24 15.95 -15.90
N GLU A 396 -32.28 16.78 -15.75
CA GLU A 396 -32.16 18.23 -15.76
C GLU A 396 -31.90 18.74 -14.34
N VAL A 397 -30.75 19.40 -14.13
CA VAL A 397 -30.43 20.00 -12.84
C VAL A 397 -30.85 21.46 -12.86
N TRP A 398 -31.72 21.85 -11.92
CA TRP A 398 -32.12 23.24 -11.75
C TRP A 398 -31.05 24.03 -11.00
N GLU A 399 -30.86 25.29 -11.40
CA GLU A 399 -29.91 26.21 -10.75
C GLU A 399 -30.28 26.37 -9.26
N THR A 400 -29.33 26.06 -8.38
CA THR A 400 -29.52 26.24 -6.94
C THR A 400 -29.18 27.68 -6.52
N PRO A 401 -29.97 28.29 -5.64
CA PRO A 401 -29.69 29.63 -5.16
C PRO A 401 -28.36 29.72 -4.39
N GLU A 402 -27.66 30.82 -4.58
CA GLU A 402 -26.36 31.10 -3.97
C GLU A 402 -26.26 32.59 -3.62
N ILE A 403 -25.78 32.92 -2.42
CA ILE A 403 -25.45 34.30 -2.03
C ILE A 403 -23.98 34.55 -2.37
N THR A 404 -23.71 35.57 -3.19
CA THR A 404 -22.35 35.98 -3.55
C THR A 404 -21.85 37.16 -2.73
N SER A 405 -22.74 38.06 -2.31
CA SER A 405 -22.37 39.22 -1.51
C SER A 405 -23.58 39.81 -0.78
N VAL A 406 -23.29 40.69 0.17
CA VAL A 406 -24.26 41.51 0.87
C VAL A 406 -23.88 42.97 0.71
N GLU A 407 -24.85 43.79 0.33
CA GLU A 407 -24.71 45.22 0.13
C GLU A 407 -25.25 45.96 1.34
N THR A 408 -24.35 46.68 2.00
CA THR A 408 -24.59 47.54 3.17
C THR A 408 -23.57 48.68 3.13
N PRO A 409 -23.88 49.88 3.65
CA PRO A 409 -22.93 50.99 3.61
C PRO A 409 -21.83 50.85 4.70
N TYR A 410 -21.81 49.75 5.47
CA TYR A 410 -20.85 49.46 6.54
C TYR A 410 -19.98 48.24 6.25
N ILE A 411 -19.42 48.14 5.03
CA ILE A 411 -18.49 47.06 4.66
C ILE A 411 -17.06 47.53 4.94
N TYR A 412 -16.36 46.81 5.82
CA TYR A 412 -14.97 47.10 6.19
C TYR A 412 -14.08 45.86 5.98
N PRO A 413 -12.75 46.02 5.89
CA PRO A 413 -11.83 44.92 5.56
C PRO A 413 -11.94 43.68 6.46
N TYR A 414 -12.31 43.87 7.73
CA TYR A 414 -12.38 42.81 8.73
C TYR A 414 -13.79 42.60 9.29
N GLY A 415 -14.83 43.10 8.61
CA GLY A 415 -16.21 42.84 9.00
C GLY A 415 -17.26 43.59 8.17
N THR A 416 -18.40 42.92 8.01
CA THR A 416 -19.61 43.50 7.40
C THR A 416 -20.58 43.86 8.51
N LEU A 417 -20.84 45.16 8.68
CA LEU A 417 -21.73 45.64 9.74
C LEU A 417 -23.13 45.97 9.20
N VAL A 418 -24.11 45.89 10.08
CA VAL A 418 -25.49 46.22 9.80
C VAL A 418 -26.15 46.91 10.99
N LYS A 419 -27.09 47.80 10.71
CA LYS A 419 -27.88 48.48 11.75
C LYS A 419 -29.30 47.93 11.78
N ALA A 420 -29.86 47.72 12.97
CA ALA A 420 -31.26 47.31 13.10
C ALA A 420 -32.22 48.32 12.44
N GLY A 421 -33.17 47.83 11.66
CA GLY A 421 -34.09 48.63 10.85
C GLY A 421 -33.53 49.12 9.51
N GLN A 422 -32.25 48.86 9.22
CA GLN A 422 -31.64 49.16 7.93
C GLN A 422 -32.08 48.16 6.87
N GLU A 423 -32.21 48.60 5.62
CA GLU A 423 -32.33 47.72 4.48
C GLU A 423 -30.96 47.27 3.98
N ILE A 424 -30.85 45.97 3.72
CA ILE A 424 -29.68 45.34 3.11
C ILE A 424 -30.13 44.49 1.93
N THR A 425 -29.26 44.37 0.93
CA THR A 425 -29.51 43.56 -0.27
C THR A 425 -28.48 42.46 -0.36
N PHE A 426 -28.94 41.22 -0.44
CA PHE A 426 -28.10 40.09 -0.80
C PHE A 426 -28.09 39.97 -2.31
N THR A 427 -26.90 39.88 -2.90
CA THR A 427 -26.70 39.66 -4.33
C THR A 427 -26.23 38.22 -4.54
N GLY A 428 -26.69 37.59 -5.62
CA GLY A 428 -26.47 36.17 -5.84
C GLY A 428 -27.02 35.65 -7.15
N LYS A 429 -27.35 34.36 -7.18
CA LYS A 429 -27.93 33.65 -8.33
C LYS A 429 -29.07 32.75 -7.88
N GLY A 430 -29.93 32.34 -8.82
CA GLY A 430 -30.95 31.32 -8.60
C GLY A 430 -32.04 31.66 -7.57
N PHE A 431 -32.19 32.94 -7.17
CA PHE A 431 -33.15 33.33 -6.11
C PHE A 431 -34.62 33.24 -6.54
N GLY A 432 -34.91 33.20 -7.84
CA GLY A 432 -36.28 33.27 -8.36
C GLY A 432 -36.89 34.67 -8.28
N THR A 433 -38.20 34.78 -8.40
CA THR A 433 -38.91 36.07 -8.41
C THR A 433 -40.14 36.12 -7.50
N ASP A 434 -40.50 35.02 -6.84
CA ASP A 434 -41.59 34.97 -5.87
C ASP A 434 -41.07 35.16 -4.45
N LYS A 435 -41.61 36.14 -3.72
CA LYS A 435 -41.23 36.43 -2.33
C LYS A 435 -41.74 35.37 -1.36
N ASN A 436 -42.81 34.67 -1.72
CA ASN A 436 -43.41 33.66 -0.85
C ASN A 436 -42.67 32.32 -0.92
N SER A 437 -41.83 32.11 -1.96
CA SER A 437 -41.02 30.91 -2.11
C SER A 437 -39.69 30.99 -1.38
N VAL A 438 -39.45 31.99 -0.52
CA VAL A 438 -38.23 32.11 0.27
C VAL A 438 -38.54 32.55 1.71
N THR A 439 -37.94 31.86 2.67
CA THR A 439 -37.95 32.23 4.09
C THR A 439 -36.57 32.72 4.48
N VAL A 440 -36.46 33.96 4.96
CA VAL A 440 -35.19 34.57 5.39
C VAL A 440 -35.17 34.71 6.90
N THR A 441 -34.17 34.14 7.56
CA THR A 441 -34.02 34.17 9.02
C THR A 441 -32.64 34.71 9.39
N PHE A 442 -32.60 35.63 10.35
CA PHE A 442 -31.35 36.09 10.94
C PHE A 442 -31.02 35.21 12.15
N GLU A 443 -29.77 34.80 12.29
CA GLU A 443 -29.34 34.03 13.45
C GLU A 443 -29.67 34.76 14.77
N GLY A 444 -30.20 34.01 15.74
CA GLY A 444 -30.69 34.56 17.00
C GLY A 444 -32.08 35.21 16.94
N ILE A 445 -32.69 35.34 15.75
CA ILE A 445 -34.04 35.89 15.57
C ILE A 445 -35.03 34.77 15.28
N SER A 446 -36.03 34.60 16.16
CA SER A 446 -36.96 33.46 16.06
C SER A 446 -38.01 33.58 14.97
N VAL A 447 -38.29 34.79 14.48
CA VAL A 447 -39.32 35.05 13.46
C VAL A 447 -38.64 35.42 12.14
N PRO A 448 -38.96 34.71 11.04
CA PRO A 448 -38.45 35.08 9.72
C PRO A 448 -38.79 36.53 9.37
N VAL A 449 -37.88 37.21 8.68
CA VAL A 449 -38.11 38.57 8.20
C VAL A 449 -38.91 38.56 6.90
N THR A 450 -39.73 39.60 6.71
CA THR A 450 -40.44 39.79 5.45
C THR A 450 -39.48 40.21 4.35
N VAL A 451 -39.49 39.50 3.22
CA VAL A 451 -38.74 39.88 2.01
C VAL A 451 -39.39 41.11 1.38
N LYS A 452 -38.61 42.19 1.24
CA LYS A 452 -39.08 43.45 0.66
C LYS A 452 -39.06 43.39 -0.86
N GLU A 453 -37.99 42.89 -1.45
CA GLU A 453 -37.81 42.76 -2.91
C GLU A 453 -37.03 41.49 -3.23
N ILE A 454 -37.34 40.86 -4.35
CA ILE A 454 -36.62 39.70 -4.88
C ILE A 454 -36.56 39.77 -6.39
N THR A 455 -35.39 39.45 -6.94
CA THR A 455 -35.14 39.19 -8.35
C THR A 455 -34.33 37.90 -8.45
N THR A 456 -34.07 37.42 -9.66
CA THR A 456 -33.26 36.22 -9.87
C THR A 456 -31.85 36.32 -9.29
N THR A 457 -31.36 37.54 -9.04
CA THR A 457 -30.00 37.82 -8.57
C THR A 457 -29.93 38.69 -7.31
N SER A 458 -31.05 39.10 -6.73
CA SER A 458 -31.05 39.92 -5.50
C SER A 458 -32.22 39.65 -4.56
N ILE A 459 -31.98 39.75 -3.26
CA ILE A 459 -33.00 39.70 -2.19
C ILE A 459 -32.76 40.87 -1.24
N THR A 460 -33.74 41.75 -1.08
CA THR A 460 -33.69 42.87 -0.15
C THR A 460 -34.57 42.60 1.08
N VAL A 461 -33.99 42.78 2.27
CA VAL A 461 -34.66 42.60 3.56
C VAL A 461 -34.33 43.75 4.51
N THR A 462 -35.15 43.90 5.56
CA THR A 462 -34.86 44.82 6.66
C THR A 462 -34.22 44.04 7.81
N VAL A 463 -33.09 44.53 8.34
CA VAL A 463 -32.41 43.95 9.50
C VAL A 463 -33.34 44.04 10.71
N PRO A 464 -33.67 42.92 11.37
CA PRO A 464 -34.64 42.90 12.46
C PRO A 464 -34.11 43.57 13.73
N GLN A 465 -35.01 44.06 14.57
CA GLN A 465 -34.68 44.53 15.91
C GLN A 465 -34.17 43.38 16.78
N GLY A 466 -33.15 43.63 17.61
CA GLY A 466 -32.55 42.62 18.49
C GLY A 466 -31.52 41.70 17.84
N PHE A 467 -31.16 41.93 16.56
CA PHE A 467 -30.07 41.19 15.91
C PHE A 467 -28.72 41.57 16.54
N ASN A 468 -28.02 40.58 17.09
CA ASN A 468 -26.75 40.77 17.80
C ASN A 468 -25.53 40.26 17.02
N GLY A 469 -25.69 39.98 15.72
CA GLY A 469 -24.66 39.39 14.87
C GLY A 469 -24.90 37.90 14.64
N GLY A 470 -24.42 37.39 13.51
CA GLY A 470 -24.67 36.05 13.03
C GLY A 470 -24.85 35.98 11.52
N LYS A 471 -25.11 34.80 11.00
CA LYS A 471 -25.43 34.60 9.58
C LYS A 471 -26.91 34.86 9.28
N VAL A 472 -27.20 35.05 8.00
CA VAL A 472 -28.57 35.05 7.47
C VAL A 472 -28.79 33.76 6.68
N THR A 473 -29.84 33.04 7.04
CA THR A 473 -30.23 31.76 6.43
C THR A 473 -31.44 31.99 5.53
N MET A 474 -31.35 31.57 4.28
CA MET A 474 -32.43 31.59 3.29
C MET A 474 -32.84 30.17 2.94
N VAL A 475 -34.12 29.86 3.12
CA VAL A 475 -34.72 28.57 2.74
C VAL A 475 -35.68 28.81 1.59
N PHE A 476 -35.38 28.25 0.43
CA PHE A 476 -36.22 28.36 -0.76
C PHE A 476 -37.18 27.17 -0.85
N GLU A 477 -38.42 27.41 -1.25
CA GLU A 477 -39.45 26.37 -1.40
C GLU A 477 -38.97 25.30 -2.39
N GLY A 478 -39.08 24.03 -2.00
CA GLY A 478 -38.61 22.91 -2.81
C GLY A 478 -37.10 22.65 -2.77
N ILE A 479 -36.32 23.48 -2.08
CA ILE A 479 -34.86 23.33 -1.93
C ILE A 479 -34.54 22.98 -0.48
N ALA A 480 -34.17 21.72 -0.25
CA ALA A 480 -33.97 21.19 1.10
C ALA A 480 -32.78 21.81 1.85
N GLN A 481 -31.74 22.25 1.14
CA GLN A 481 -30.58 22.88 1.77
C GLN A 481 -30.74 24.40 1.86
N PRO A 482 -30.52 25.00 3.05
CA PRO A 482 -30.50 26.44 3.20
C PRO A 482 -29.26 27.06 2.54
N VAL A 483 -29.40 28.31 2.11
CA VAL A 483 -28.30 29.18 1.68
C VAL A 483 -27.95 30.11 2.83
N GLU A 484 -26.67 30.22 3.18
CA GLU A 484 -26.21 31.08 4.27
C GLU A 484 -25.36 32.23 3.75
N SER A 485 -25.49 33.41 4.36
CA SER A 485 -24.61 34.55 4.12
C SER A 485 -23.27 34.41 4.87
N ASP A 486 -22.33 35.31 4.55
CA ASP A 486 -21.23 35.62 5.45
C ASP A 486 -21.73 36.17 6.80
N MET A 487 -20.83 36.16 7.79
CA MET A 487 -21.10 36.67 9.14
C MET A 487 -21.38 38.17 9.11
N LEU A 488 -22.58 38.56 9.56
CA LEU A 488 -22.93 39.97 9.77
C LEU A 488 -22.74 40.34 11.24
N GLN A 489 -22.36 41.58 11.50
CA GLN A 489 -22.16 42.10 12.85
C GLN A 489 -23.01 43.37 13.07
N PRO A 490 -23.52 43.61 14.29
CA PRO A 490 -24.23 44.85 14.56
C PRO A 490 -23.27 46.04 14.53
N LEU A 491 -23.71 47.16 13.97
CA LEU A 491 -22.97 48.42 14.07
C LEU A 491 -22.88 48.84 15.56
N PRO A 492 -21.68 49.05 16.11
CA PRO A 492 -21.51 49.44 17.51
C PRO A 492 -22.22 50.76 17.84
N VAL A 493 -22.92 50.80 18.98
CA VAL A 493 -23.72 51.97 19.40
C VAL A 493 -22.85 53.19 19.69
N ASP A 494 -21.62 52.97 20.17
CA ASP A 494 -20.62 54.01 20.41
C ASP A 494 -19.83 54.38 19.14
N GLY A 495 -20.10 53.72 18.02
CA GLY A 495 -19.42 53.94 16.74
C GLY A 495 -18.02 53.35 16.66
N ASP A 496 -17.50 52.66 17.68
CA ASP A 496 -16.14 52.11 17.65
C ASP A 496 -16.02 50.95 16.65
N ILE A 497 -15.47 51.25 15.48
CA ILE A 497 -15.27 50.28 14.41
C ILE A 497 -13.81 49.83 14.29
N SER A 498 -12.97 50.13 15.29
CA SER A 498 -11.53 49.91 15.23
C SER A 498 -11.18 48.48 14.82
N GLN A 499 -11.83 47.48 15.40
CA GLN A 499 -11.58 46.05 15.11
C GLN A 499 -11.96 45.61 13.69
N TYR A 500 -12.85 46.35 13.02
CA TYR A 500 -13.31 46.03 11.67
C TYR A 500 -12.46 46.71 10.58
N VAL A 501 -11.66 47.72 10.97
CA VAL A 501 -10.85 48.56 10.07
C VAL A 501 -9.35 48.39 10.30
N LEU A 502 -8.93 48.12 11.53
CA LEU A 502 -7.52 48.04 11.94
C LEU A 502 -7.26 46.71 12.66
N MET A 503 -6.08 46.15 12.44
CA MET A 503 -5.56 45.03 13.22
C MET A 503 -4.56 45.54 14.27
N ASN A 504 -4.38 44.81 15.37
CA ASN A 504 -3.31 45.09 16.33
C ASN A 504 -3.21 46.58 16.71
N TYR A 505 -4.36 47.21 17.01
CA TYR A 505 -4.49 48.66 17.12
C TYR A 505 -4.36 49.19 18.55
N LYS A 506 -4.28 48.30 19.55
CA LYS A 506 -4.20 48.65 20.97
C LYS A 506 -3.31 47.68 21.74
N GLN A 507 -2.77 48.14 22.88
CA GLN A 507 -2.04 47.28 23.80
C GLN A 507 -2.91 46.12 24.34
N PRO A 508 -2.33 44.92 24.55
CA PRO A 508 -0.95 44.56 24.21
C PRO A 508 -0.77 44.36 22.70
N PHE A 509 0.27 44.94 22.11
CA PHE A 509 0.54 44.78 20.67
C PHE A 509 1.20 43.44 20.37
N GLU A 510 0.72 42.78 19.32
CA GLU A 510 1.40 41.64 18.73
C GLU A 510 2.65 42.09 17.96
N TYR A 511 3.69 41.24 18.01
CA TYR A 511 4.96 41.48 17.35
C TYR A 511 5.57 40.19 16.80
N VAL A 512 6.40 40.33 15.78
CA VAL A 512 7.04 39.20 15.10
C VAL A 512 8.11 38.57 16.02
N LYS A 513 7.97 37.28 16.34
CA LYS A 513 8.83 36.55 17.30
C LYS A 513 10.06 35.87 16.66
N GLU A 514 10.15 35.76 15.34
CA GLU A 514 11.25 35.07 14.64
C GLU A 514 12.35 36.03 14.15
N GLY A 515 13.61 35.66 14.45
CA GLY A 515 14.84 36.35 14.01
C GLY A 515 15.85 36.55 15.15
N GLY A 516 16.45 35.47 15.65
CA GLY A 516 17.48 35.53 16.70
C GLY A 516 18.68 36.40 16.31
N ASP A 517 19.11 37.27 17.24
CA ASP A 517 20.40 37.99 17.38
C ASP A 517 21.09 38.61 16.16
N LYS A 518 20.50 38.59 14.95
CA LYS A 518 21.10 39.13 13.73
C LYS A 518 20.10 39.95 12.94
N GLY A 519 19.84 41.15 13.46
CA GLY A 519 19.17 42.22 12.73
C GLY A 519 18.19 42.98 13.62
N PHE A 520 18.42 44.28 13.72
CA PHE A 520 17.45 45.35 14.03
C PHE A 520 16.72 45.36 15.39
N HIS A 521 16.32 44.23 15.96
CA HIS A 521 15.46 44.14 17.15
C HIS A 521 16.24 43.59 18.36
N LYS A 522 16.59 44.47 19.31
CA LYS A 522 17.20 44.05 20.58
C LYS A 522 16.19 43.26 21.40
N LYS A 523 16.51 42.00 21.69
CA LYS A 523 15.66 41.09 22.46
C LYS A 523 15.18 41.74 23.77
N GLY A 524 13.87 41.94 23.88
CA GLY A 524 13.22 42.49 25.07
C GLY A 524 13.25 44.02 25.18
N GLU A 525 13.68 44.75 24.15
CA GLU A 525 13.63 46.22 24.12
C GLU A 525 12.84 46.72 22.91
N TRP A 526 13.03 46.10 21.75
CA TRP A 526 12.40 46.50 20.49
C TRP A 526 11.98 45.28 19.70
N ALA A 527 10.85 45.37 19.00
CA ALA A 527 10.35 44.32 18.11
C ALA A 527 9.65 44.93 16.89
N LYS A 528 9.39 44.09 15.88
CA LYS A 528 8.58 44.48 14.72
C LYS A 528 7.11 44.33 15.05
N ALA A 529 6.35 45.42 15.01
CA ALA A 529 4.90 45.41 15.18
C ALA A 529 4.25 44.53 14.09
N ALA A 530 3.45 43.55 14.52
CA ALA A 530 2.66 42.74 13.58
C ALA A 530 1.59 43.62 12.91
N TYR A 531 1.27 43.36 11.64
CA TYR A 531 0.24 44.05 10.84
C TYR A 531 0.51 45.53 10.50
N TRP A 532 1.49 46.18 11.13
CA TRP A 532 1.88 47.55 10.83
C TRP A 532 2.98 47.59 9.77
N ILE A 533 2.77 48.43 8.75
CA ILE A 533 3.81 48.78 7.79
C ILE A 533 4.70 49.83 8.43
N VAL A 534 5.97 49.44 8.62
CA VAL A 534 7.01 50.34 9.10
C VAL A 534 7.85 50.75 7.90
N GLN A 535 7.80 52.03 7.56
CA GLN A 535 8.57 52.62 6.47
C GLN A 535 9.54 53.65 6.98
N ASN A 536 10.70 53.65 6.37
CA ASN A 536 11.85 54.24 6.99
C ASN A 536 12.93 54.55 5.95
N SER A 537 13.20 55.83 5.73
CA SER A 537 14.22 56.26 4.78
C SER A 537 15.65 56.16 5.32
N ASN A 538 15.89 56.11 6.65
CA ASN A 538 17.24 56.20 7.26
C ASN A 538 17.36 55.74 8.75
N LEU A 539 16.49 54.85 9.25
CA LEU A 539 16.51 54.28 10.60
C LEU A 539 16.89 52.79 10.53
N THR A 540 18.00 52.44 9.89
CA THR A 540 18.60 51.10 9.99
C THR A 540 19.02 50.85 11.45
N ALA A 541 18.27 50.06 12.21
CA ALA A 541 18.72 49.64 13.53
C ALA A 541 19.88 48.65 13.36
N GLY A 542 21.03 49.03 13.93
CA GLY A 542 22.30 48.33 13.79
C GLY A 542 23.49 49.29 13.81
N GLU A 543 23.33 50.51 13.27
CA GLU A 543 24.32 51.59 13.38
C GLU A 543 23.68 52.81 14.02
N GLY A 544 23.37 52.68 15.30
CA GLY A 544 23.30 53.84 16.17
C GLY A 544 22.17 54.85 15.94
N GLY A 545 20.99 54.55 16.48
CA GLY A 545 20.29 55.59 17.24
C GLY A 545 18.90 56.04 16.86
N ALA A 546 18.10 55.24 16.15
CA ALA A 546 16.68 55.55 16.05
C ALA A 546 15.84 54.29 15.77
N ALA A 547 14.61 54.28 16.28
CA ALA A 547 13.68 53.20 16.05
C ALA A 547 12.25 53.76 15.89
N VAL A 548 11.64 53.39 14.77
CA VAL A 548 10.23 53.60 14.46
C VAL A 548 9.64 52.22 14.28
N ASP A 549 9.07 51.66 15.33
CA ASP A 549 8.53 50.29 15.37
C ASP A 549 7.82 50.06 16.73
N LEU A 550 7.85 48.85 17.29
CA LEU A 550 7.35 48.54 18.63
C LEU A 550 8.45 48.63 19.71
N ALA A 551 8.27 49.49 20.72
CA ALA A 551 9.17 49.67 21.86
C ALA A 551 8.59 49.12 23.16
N PHE A 552 9.38 48.35 23.90
CA PHE A 552 8.96 47.75 25.17
C PHE A 552 9.14 48.79 26.28
N LYS A 553 8.17 48.95 27.19
CA LYS A 553 8.32 49.89 28.32
C LYS A 553 9.30 49.28 29.34
N THR A 554 9.18 47.98 29.59
CA THR A 554 10.09 47.23 30.47
C THR A 554 11.16 46.49 29.67
N LYS A 555 12.43 46.80 29.96
CA LYS A 555 13.58 46.09 29.38
C LYS A 555 13.54 44.61 29.80
N TYR A 556 13.62 43.72 28.81
CA TYR A 556 13.43 42.27 28.93
C TYR A 556 12.01 41.83 29.33
N GLY A 557 11.01 42.70 29.17
CA GLY A 557 9.60 42.35 29.32
C GLY A 557 9.10 41.41 28.22
N ASP A 558 7.89 40.89 28.38
CA ASP A 558 7.20 40.02 27.42
C ASP A 558 6.51 40.79 26.28
N GLY A 559 6.67 42.11 26.25
CA GLY A 559 6.08 43.01 25.26
C GLY A 559 4.62 43.38 25.52
N SER A 560 4.01 42.90 26.61
CA SER A 560 2.62 43.24 26.97
C SER A 560 2.40 44.74 27.20
N ASP A 561 3.45 45.46 27.58
CA ASP A 561 3.47 46.90 27.84
C ASP A 561 3.98 47.72 26.64
N ALA A 562 4.31 47.07 25.52
CA ALA A 562 4.99 47.69 24.40
C ALA A 562 4.09 48.61 23.58
N GLY A 563 4.61 49.72 23.07
CA GLY A 563 3.86 50.67 22.27
C GLY A 563 4.55 51.03 20.98
N LEU A 564 3.77 51.44 19.98
CA LEU A 564 4.28 51.91 18.70
C LEU A 564 5.02 53.22 18.93
N ALA A 565 6.30 53.24 18.59
CA ALA A 565 7.23 54.27 19.02
C ALA A 565 7.84 55.00 17.83
N LEU A 566 8.07 56.28 18.05
CA LEU A 566 8.91 57.18 17.27
C LEU A 566 9.99 57.68 18.21
N GLN A 567 11.26 57.30 18.05
CA GLN A 567 12.29 57.72 18.99
C GLN A 567 13.68 57.86 18.36
N THR A 568 14.43 58.87 18.81
CA THR A 568 15.89 58.95 18.66
C THR A 568 16.61 58.60 19.97
N ASP A 569 17.76 57.94 19.87
CA ASP A 569 18.50 57.36 21.01
C ASP A 569 19.47 58.35 21.68
N TRP A 570 19.95 57.99 22.87
CA TRP A 570 20.90 58.72 23.71
C TRP A 570 22.33 58.54 23.18
N GLY A 571 22.63 59.10 22.01
CA GLY A 571 24.00 59.05 21.50
C GLY A 571 24.27 59.58 20.10
N PHE A 572 23.29 59.71 19.21
CA PHE A 572 23.56 59.74 17.77
C PHE A 572 23.18 61.06 17.11
N ASP A 573 24.10 61.64 16.34
CA ASP A 573 24.07 63.04 15.90
C ASP A 573 23.20 63.33 14.65
N ASN A 574 22.47 62.35 14.11
CA ASN A 574 21.80 62.53 12.82
C ASN A 574 20.28 62.72 12.93
N PRO A 575 19.71 63.77 12.29
CA PRO A 575 18.27 63.93 12.14
C PRO A 575 17.67 62.73 11.41
N LYS A 576 16.43 62.38 11.75
CA LYS A 576 15.68 61.27 11.17
C LYS A 576 14.42 61.82 10.52
N ASN A 577 14.26 61.55 9.22
CA ASN A 577 13.17 62.11 8.43
C ASN A 577 12.18 61.02 8.03
N ASP A 578 10.89 61.34 8.11
CA ASP A 578 9.79 60.57 7.54
C ASP A 578 9.74 59.10 7.99
N GLY A 579 9.93 58.88 9.29
CA GLY A 579 9.64 57.59 9.91
C GLY A 579 8.15 57.37 10.00
N LYS A 580 7.64 56.33 9.35
CA LYS A 580 6.21 56.06 9.15
C LYS A 580 5.82 54.71 9.77
N VAL A 581 4.69 54.67 10.46
CA VAL A 581 4.04 53.44 10.92
C VAL A 581 2.56 53.54 10.60
N TYR A 582 2.07 52.66 9.74
CA TYR A 582 0.68 52.75 9.27
C TYR A 582 0.12 51.39 8.85
N GLN A 583 -1.21 51.33 8.71
CA GLN A 583 -1.93 50.23 8.09
C GLN A 583 -2.65 50.74 6.85
N THR A 584 -2.70 49.92 5.80
CA THR A 584 -3.65 50.10 4.69
C THR A 584 -5.02 49.58 5.11
N SER A 585 -6.07 50.30 4.79
CA SER A 585 -7.45 49.95 5.11
C SER A 585 -8.42 50.53 4.09
N HIS A 586 -9.71 50.29 4.29
CA HIS A 586 -10.78 50.81 3.44
C HIS A 586 -11.85 51.44 4.32
N LEU A 587 -12.24 52.68 4.00
CA LEU A 587 -13.33 53.38 4.68
C LEU A 587 -14.46 53.64 3.70
N GLN A 588 -15.68 53.39 4.17
CA GLN A 588 -16.89 53.78 3.46
C GLN A 588 -17.11 55.29 3.57
N LYS A 589 -17.99 55.84 2.73
CA LYS A 589 -18.45 57.23 2.89
C LYS A 589 -18.95 57.46 4.33
N GLY A 590 -18.51 58.57 4.94
CA GLY A 590 -18.90 58.93 6.29
C GLY A 590 -17.94 59.91 6.96
N LYS A 591 -18.31 60.33 8.18
CA LYS A 591 -17.47 61.09 9.10
C LYS A 591 -16.94 60.16 10.17
N TYR A 592 -15.64 60.19 10.37
CA TYR A 592 -14.94 59.36 11.34
C TYR A 592 -14.13 60.22 12.30
N LYS A 593 -13.81 59.63 13.45
CA LYS A 593 -12.88 60.20 14.41
C LYS A 593 -11.83 59.16 14.74
N LEU A 594 -10.57 59.49 14.42
CA LEU A 594 -9.42 58.67 14.79
C LEU A 594 -8.76 59.29 16.02
N THR A 595 -8.63 58.52 17.08
CA THR A 595 -7.94 58.91 18.31
C THR A 595 -6.72 58.02 18.50
N ALA A 596 -5.54 58.62 18.57
CA ALA A 596 -4.32 57.93 18.96
C ALA A 596 -3.87 58.41 20.34
N HIS A 597 -3.71 57.49 21.29
CA HIS A 597 -3.28 57.85 22.65
C HIS A 597 -1.75 57.82 22.77
N VAL A 598 -1.15 58.98 23.01
CA VAL A 598 0.29 59.15 23.20
C VAL A 598 0.63 59.06 24.69
N TYR A 599 1.23 57.95 25.12
CA TYR A 599 1.54 57.74 26.54
C TYR A 599 2.91 58.30 26.97
N GLU A 600 3.83 58.52 26.02
CA GLU A 600 5.17 59.04 26.28
C GLU A 600 5.57 60.02 25.19
N TYR A 601 6.03 61.22 25.57
CA TYR A 601 6.39 62.28 24.62
C TYR A 601 7.60 63.10 25.09
N ASP A 602 8.47 63.44 24.15
CA ASP A 602 9.54 64.42 24.27
C ASP A 602 9.67 65.17 22.93
N GLY A 603 9.21 66.41 22.90
CA GLY A 603 9.04 67.20 21.66
C GLY A 603 10.31 67.80 21.08
N ARG A 604 11.49 67.49 21.63
CA ARG A 604 12.75 68.08 21.16
C ARG A 604 12.98 67.75 19.68
N GLY A 605 13.05 68.80 18.85
CA GLY A 605 13.25 68.73 17.40
C GLY A 605 12.24 67.84 16.66
N PHE A 606 11.08 67.59 17.26
CA PHE A 606 10.09 66.63 16.80
C PHE A 606 9.01 67.34 15.95
N THR A 607 8.78 66.82 14.75
CA THR A 607 7.62 67.14 13.92
C THR A 607 6.94 65.82 13.57
N GLY A 608 5.71 65.60 14.02
CA GLY A 608 5.01 64.36 13.74
C GLY A 608 3.51 64.51 13.78
N TYR A 609 2.84 63.64 13.05
CA TYR A 609 1.41 63.68 12.84
C TYR A 609 0.82 62.29 12.99
N VAL A 610 -0.38 62.23 13.56
CA VAL A 610 -1.33 61.14 13.30
C VAL A 610 -2.13 61.57 12.09
N ALA A 611 -2.23 60.69 11.09
CA ALA A 611 -2.81 61.06 9.81
C ALA A 611 -3.54 59.90 9.13
N VAL A 612 -4.48 60.28 8.29
CA VAL A 612 -5.15 59.42 7.32
C VAL A 612 -4.85 59.95 5.93
N CYS A 613 -4.25 59.16 5.05
CA CYS A 613 -3.99 59.55 3.65
C CYS A 613 -4.77 58.66 2.69
N LYS A 614 -5.15 59.17 1.52
CA LYS A 614 -5.78 58.36 0.45
C LYS A 614 -4.74 57.46 -0.23
N GLY A 615 -5.13 56.24 -0.58
CA GLY A 615 -4.28 55.25 -1.25
C GLY A 615 -3.52 54.36 -0.27
N ASN A 616 -2.36 53.87 -0.69
CA ASN A 616 -1.65 52.76 -0.04
C ASN A 616 -0.33 53.15 0.64
N GLU A 617 0.01 54.44 0.66
CA GLU A 617 1.26 54.94 1.25
C GLU A 617 1.03 56.18 2.11
N MET A 618 1.67 56.21 3.27
CA MET A 618 1.65 57.39 4.16
C MET A 618 2.51 58.50 3.56
N ALA A 619 1.99 59.74 3.54
CA ALA A 619 2.75 60.89 3.06
C ALA A 619 3.95 61.20 3.98
N ASN A 620 4.95 61.88 3.43
CA ASN A 620 6.09 62.37 4.21
C ASN A 620 5.66 63.50 5.15
N THR A 621 6.41 63.73 6.22
CA THR A 621 6.09 64.68 7.29
C THR A 621 5.85 66.10 6.77
N SER A 622 6.61 66.53 5.76
CA SER A 622 6.45 67.85 5.11
C SER A 622 5.14 67.97 4.33
N ASP A 623 4.63 66.86 3.84
CA ASP A 623 3.53 66.80 2.89
C ASP A 623 2.19 66.55 3.57
N ILE A 624 2.20 65.99 4.79
CA ILE A 624 0.99 65.66 5.56
C ILE A 624 -0.05 66.79 5.56
N PRO A 625 0.28 68.05 5.87
CA PRO A 625 -0.73 69.12 5.92
C PRO A 625 -1.51 69.34 4.61
N SER A 626 -0.95 68.92 3.48
CA SER A 626 -1.53 69.12 2.14
C SER A 626 -1.94 67.83 1.42
N LYS A 627 -1.41 66.67 1.81
CA LYS A 627 -1.64 65.37 1.13
C LYS A 627 -2.38 64.33 1.97
N SER A 628 -2.63 64.59 3.26
CA SER A 628 -3.51 63.74 4.06
C SER A 628 -4.98 64.09 3.80
N LEU A 629 -5.87 63.10 3.92
CA LEU A 629 -7.30 63.33 4.05
C LEU A 629 -7.63 64.11 5.33
N ALA A 630 -6.97 63.74 6.44
CA ALA A 630 -7.03 64.44 7.71
C ALA A 630 -5.77 64.14 8.53
N ASN A 631 -5.38 65.07 9.40
CA ASN A 631 -4.25 64.89 10.30
C ASN A 631 -4.38 65.74 11.57
N ALA A 632 -3.61 65.38 12.60
CA ALA A 632 -3.37 66.20 13.77
C ALA A 632 -1.92 66.05 14.24
N SER A 633 -1.32 67.16 14.68
CA SER A 633 0.06 67.18 15.17
C SER A 633 0.19 66.53 16.54
N ILE A 634 1.25 65.74 16.72
CA ILE A 634 1.63 65.18 18.01
C ILE A 634 2.46 66.22 18.78
N SER A 635 1.88 66.80 19.83
CA SER A 635 2.47 67.92 20.58
C SER A 635 2.63 67.67 22.09
N GLY A 636 2.23 66.51 22.59
CA GLY A 636 2.23 66.16 23.99
C GLY A 636 1.79 64.72 24.23
N THR A 637 1.71 64.33 25.51
CA THR A 637 1.03 63.11 25.93
C THR A 637 -0.49 63.31 25.98
N GLY A 638 -1.26 62.23 25.83
CA GLY A 638 -2.71 62.23 25.78
C GLY A 638 -3.23 61.92 24.38
N ASP A 639 -4.52 62.18 24.17
CA ASP A 639 -5.21 61.84 22.93
C ASP A 639 -4.90 62.84 21.81
N VAL A 640 -4.46 62.32 20.67
CA VAL A 640 -4.38 63.02 19.40
C VAL A 640 -5.59 62.63 18.57
N VAL A 641 -6.48 63.59 18.35
CA VAL A 641 -7.77 63.38 17.68
C VAL A 641 -7.74 63.94 16.27
N VAL A 642 -8.16 63.12 15.30
CA VAL A 642 -8.24 63.46 13.88
C VAL A 642 -9.68 63.23 13.42
N ASP A 643 -10.37 64.32 13.08
CA ASP A 643 -11.69 64.25 12.45
C ASP A 643 -11.51 64.05 10.94
N ILE A 644 -12.17 63.02 10.38
CA ILE A 644 -11.98 62.55 9.01
C ILE A 644 -13.32 62.64 8.28
N LEU A 645 -13.31 63.18 7.06
CA LEU A 645 -14.44 63.15 6.13
C LEU A 645 -14.07 62.29 4.92
N VAL A 646 -14.83 61.24 4.67
CA VAL A 646 -14.71 60.38 3.49
C VAL A 646 -15.96 60.61 2.62
N GLU A 647 -15.80 61.18 1.43
CA GLU A 647 -16.92 61.55 0.56
C GLU A 647 -17.44 60.38 -0.31
N GLU A 648 -16.56 59.40 -0.57
CA GLU A 648 -16.81 58.19 -1.36
C GLU A 648 -16.00 57.03 -0.77
N PRO A 649 -16.42 55.75 -0.92
CA PRO A 649 -15.63 54.61 -0.47
C PRO A 649 -14.18 54.70 -0.97
N THR A 650 -13.23 54.68 -0.04
CA THR A 650 -11.84 55.07 -0.31
C THR A 650 -10.87 54.15 0.42
N ASP A 651 -9.90 53.62 -0.33
CA ASP A 651 -8.70 53.02 0.26
C ASP A 651 -7.86 54.10 0.93
N VAL A 652 -7.48 53.84 2.18
CA VAL A 652 -6.74 54.79 3.02
C VAL A 652 -5.56 54.11 3.69
N VAL A 653 -4.61 54.92 4.11
CA VAL A 653 -3.63 54.57 5.13
C VAL A 653 -3.94 55.29 6.43
N ILE A 654 -3.88 54.58 7.55
CA ILE A 654 -4.14 55.10 8.88
C ILE A 654 -2.90 54.83 9.75
N GLY A 655 -2.38 55.86 10.40
CA GLY A 655 -1.22 55.71 11.27
C GLY A 655 -0.56 57.04 11.60
N PHE A 656 0.76 57.02 11.70
CA PHE A 656 1.54 58.20 12.06
C PHE A 656 2.86 58.29 11.29
N VAL A 657 3.39 59.51 11.20
CA VAL A 657 4.67 59.82 10.57
C VAL A 657 5.39 60.90 11.36
N CYS A 658 6.74 60.84 11.42
CA CYS A 658 7.52 61.90 12.04
C CYS A 658 8.88 62.14 11.40
N THR A 659 9.39 63.33 11.69
CA THR A 659 10.77 63.78 11.51
C THR A 659 11.29 64.30 12.85
N ILE A 660 12.44 63.80 13.30
CA ILE A 660 13.08 64.17 14.57
C ILE A 660 14.49 64.69 14.25
N THR A 661 14.75 65.97 14.55
CA THR A 661 15.98 66.66 14.14
C THR A 661 17.07 66.71 15.20
N VAL A 662 16.75 66.29 16.44
CA VAL A 662 17.68 66.31 17.58
C VAL A 662 17.61 65.00 18.39
N LYS A 663 18.57 64.80 19.30
CA LYS A 663 18.64 63.64 20.18
C LYS A 663 17.48 63.62 21.18
N GLN A 664 17.04 62.42 21.55
CA GLN A 664 16.07 62.15 22.61
C GLN A 664 14.64 62.66 22.36
N GLY A 665 14.33 63.08 21.13
CA GLY A 665 12.95 63.31 20.73
C GLY A 665 12.21 61.97 20.64
N ARG A 666 10.98 61.92 21.16
CA ARG A 666 10.15 60.71 21.11
C ARG A 666 8.66 60.97 21.19
N ALA A 667 7.88 60.07 20.61
CA ALA A 667 6.46 59.91 20.86
C ALA A 667 6.13 58.41 20.84
N LYS A 668 5.34 57.91 21.78
CA LYS A 668 4.91 56.52 21.79
C LYS A 668 3.41 56.41 21.98
N ILE A 669 2.79 55.55 21.18
CA ILE A 669 1.35 55.37 21.07
C ILE A 669 1.01 53.95 21.51
N ASP A 670 0.00 53.81 22.36
CA ASP A 670 -0.45 52.51 22.87
C ASP A 670 -1.85 52.10 22.37
N ASN A 671 -2.59 52.99 21.72
CA ASN A 671 -3.94 52.74 21.26
C ASN A 671 -4.33 53.65 20.09
N PHE A 672 -4.96 53.07 19.08
CA PHE A 672 -5.72 53.74 18.03
C PHE A 672 -7.19 53.36 18.16
N LYS A 673 -8.08 54.34 18.28
CA LYS A 673 -9.52 54.14 18.24
C LYS A 673 -10.06 54.83 16.99
N LEU A 674 -10.82 54.12 16.17
CA LEU A 674 -11.53 54.69 15.02
C LEU A 674 -13.03 54.57 15.24
N GLU A 675 -13.69 55.72 15.32
CA GLU A 675 -15.12 55.82 15.55
C GLU A 675 -15.82 56.32 14.28
N LEU A 676 -16.89 55.65 13.86
CA LEU A 676 -17.84 56.18 12.89
C LEU A 676 -18.80 57.14 13.62
N VAL A 677 -18.77 58.42 13.25
CA VAL A 677 -19.54 59.48 13.89
C VAL A 677 -20.88 59.69 13.19
N GLU A 678 -20.85 59.71 11.87
CA GLU A 678 -22.01 59.90 10.99
C GLU A 678 -21.72 59.20 9.66
N GLN A 679 -22.74 58.65 9.02
CA GLN A 679 -22.60 57.99 7.71
C GLN A 679 -23.07 58.89 6.57
#